data_AF-A0A0F3IEU9-F1
#
_entry.id   AF-A0A0F3IEU9-F1
#
_cell.length_a   1.000
_cell.length_b   1.000
_cell.length_c   1.000
_cell.angle_alpha   90.00
_cell.angle_beta   90.00
_cell.angle_gamma   90.00
#
_symmetry.space_group_name_H-M   'P 1'
#
loop_
_entity.id
_entity.type
_entity.pdbx_description
1 polymer ?
#
loop_
_entity_poly.entity_id
_entity_poly.type
_entity_poly.pdbx_seq_one_letter_code
_entity_poly.pdbx_strand_id
1 'polypeptide(L)'
;MNLQEAYHASVVLHRADDNELMDRVQSRYRQVIQNDEELLLAPEFFDALARHWPGVTRAEVRLKAGNYDNELSRFRYDVVLVLGERQQLAPVAFWHDWDAEGRWRDSVMRRMTSYPAEAQGVRDLPDIRVSEAVAAWREMESDKTRYQTAKEIRQALQKHGENPDTLFSLAKWLGVDLIWQTLGGDGRYQAVFNPVWTVEKEREILPRADYHRYANNPTRRERQVALSHELKATLTRQLPKYMVPNAILVLDAFPLTPNGKIDRNRLPNPKVNNYGVQDYVAPRNSLEKSLVSIWQEALTLSQPPSVTDNFFELGGHSLLSAKVVTLIEEKLGYRISLKQFFQQPTIEAMALSMEQQTSDKDSSEEHGGIRWPLPKALQYKLESYVCSWGGERASTESLIFAHHVKGTLPPLFWVFQGDQEFAQLAKYLGDSQPLYGMRSGHLIMDYQEDDIQAFALRYVTEIERLYPTGPLFVGGNCQGGVIALAIAQHLLRRQRILPLAFVMEWSFGTQPYLGSVAFLYGQDSVFNPYLSFQHPHLFWQRSFPDHRIEMIPGAHGKFFVEPNIQGLSSTISRCMAEAIKNSPLFIPTSDRKAEITVLNLPNTFMSGGHYLLAVKLRNASTINWNRTDISGLMLGNQWLNTEDKFISRQDGKTPIPSLLAGQSTQLYLPIKAPEQAGLVHLNLSLIEEGVCWFKGADQGEIQFKINLIAPEAYTLPTFSSDITRHGAPILIGGTGGSGITVIAKVLAEAGIFLGEQTGSSDSTSMMENWSSSLLPYWNKPLPCAMEAIIRKDLEETVNNFLTTRDAEKNVSWLGLEAAIKRFFSSFFTPDLA
;
A
#
# COMPACT_ATOMS: atom_id res chain seq x y z
N MET A 1 -28.55 -6.12 -18.84
CA MET A 1 -29.93 -5.90 -18.37
C MET A 1 -30.15 -4.60 -17.62
N ASN A 2 -29.29 -4.16 -16.70
CA ASN A 2 -29.51 -2.85 -16.05
C ASN A 2 -28.99 -1.66 -16.89
N LEU A 3 -27.86 -1.83 -17.59
CA LEU A 3 -27.29 -0.79 -18.49
C LEU A 3 -27.06 -1.29 -19.93
N GLN A 4 -27.60 -2.45 -20.30
CA GLN A 4 -27.42 -3.01 -21.65
C GLN A 4 -28.12 -2.13 -22.69
N GLU A 5 -29.31 -1.68 -22.34
CA GLU A 5 -30.15 -0.76 -23.08
C GLU A 5 -29.42 0.58 -23.27
N ALA A 6 -28.81 1.11 -22.21
CA ALA A 6 -27.97 2.31 -22.28
C ALA A 6 -26.77 2.14 -23.21
N TYR A 7 -26.07 1.01 -23.15
CA TYR A 7 -24.96 0.70 -24.06
C TYR A 7 -25.43 0.70 -25.52
N HIS A 8 -26.42 -0.11 -25.87
CA HIS A 8 -26.90 -0.24 -27.25
C HIS A 8 -27.51 1.06 -27.78
N ALA A 9 -28.23 1.81 -26.94
CA ALA A 9 -28.73 3.14 -27.28
C ALA A 9 -27.58 4.09 -27.63
N SER A 10 -26.51 4.10 -26.83
CA SER A 10 -25.35 4.97 -27.08
C SER A 10 -24.63 4.62 -28.38
N VAL A 11 -24.43 3.32 -28.68
CA VAL A 11 -23.78 2.85 -29.91
C VAL A 11 -24.61 3.20 -31.13
N VAL A 12 -25.92 2.94 -31.09
CA VAL A 12 -26.82 3.23 -32.21
C VAL A 12 -26.96 4.73 -32.44
N LEU A 13 -26.99 5.55 -31.39
CA LEU A 13 -27.02 7.01 -31.52
C LEU A 13 -25.73 7.57 -32.10
N HIS A 14 -24.58 7.01 -31.69
CA HIS A 14 -23.27 7.45 -32.17
C HIS A 14 -23.06 7.11 -33.65
N ARG A 15 -23.57 5.96 -34.10
CA ARG A 15 -23.50 5.53 -35.51
C ARG A 15 -24.56 6.16 -36.41
N ALA A 16 -25.55 6.87 -35.85
CA ALA A 16 -26.62 7.50 -36.63
C ALA A 16 -26.14 8.78 -37.30
N ASP A 17 -26.52 8.96 -38.57
CA ASP A 17 -26.27 10.21 -39.30
C ASP A 17 -26.96 11.39 -38.60
N ASP A 18 -26.36 12.58 -38.66
CA ASP A 18 -26.86 13.78 -38.00
C ASP A 18 -28.34 14.09 -38.30
N ASN A 19 -28.76 13.87 -39.55
CA ASN A 19 -30.11 14.15 -40.04
C ASN A 19 -31.04 12.92 -40.01
N GLU A 20 -30.60 11.80 -39.44
CA GLU A 20 -31.40 10.59 -39.39
C GLU A 20 -32.58 10.77 -38.42
N LEU A 21 -33.77 10.40 -38.88
CA LEU A 21 -35.01 10.49 -38.10
C LEU A 21 -35.01 9.49 -36.94
N MET A 22 -35.46 9.94 -35.77
CA MET A 22 -35.44 9.15 -34.55
C MET A 22 -36.21 7.83 -34.62
N ASP A 23 -37.29 7.74 -35.42
CA ASP A 23 -38.03 6.48 -35.62
C ASP A 23 -37.13 5.36 -36.19
N ARG A 24 -36.21 5.72 -37.09
CA ARG A 24 -35.26 4.76 -37.68
C ARG A 24 -34.18 4.37 -36.68
N VAL A 25 -33.66 5.35 -35.96
CA VAL A 25 -32.65 5.14 -34.89
C VAL A 25 -33.21 4.22 -33.80
N GLN A 26 -34.42 4.49 -33.31
CA GLN A 26 -35.13 3.65 -32.34
C GLN A 26 -35.41 2.25 -32.87
N SER A 27 -35.77 2.13 -34.15
CA SER A 27 -36.00 0.82 -34.78
C SER A 27 -34.73 -0.03 -34.80
N ARG A 28 -33.58 0.55 -35.19
CA ARG A 28 -32.29 -0.16 -35.13
C ARG A 28 -31.91 -0.54 -33.69
N TYR A 29 -32.09 0.38 -32.73
CA TYR A 29 -31.85 0.12 -31.32
C TYR A 29 -32.63 -1.12 -30.82
N ARG A 30 -33.94 -1.19 -31.11
CA ARG A 30 -34.78 -2.36 -30.77
C ARG A 30 -34.28 -3.65 -31.45
N GLN A 31 -33.80 -3.56 -32.69
CA GLN A 31 -33.24 -4.71 -33.40
C GLN A 31 -31.93 -5.21 -32.79
N VAL A 32 -31.04 -4.30 -32.40
CA VAL A 32 -29.74 -4.67 -31.80
C VAL A 32 -29.96 -5.38 -30.46
N ILE A 33 -30.87 -4.90 -29.61
CA ILE A 33 -31.20 -5.58 -28.34
C ILE A 33 -31.75 -6.99 -28.58
N GLN A 34 -32.63 -7.15 -29.57
CA GLN A 34 -33.25 -8.45 -29.85
C GLN A 34 -32.28 -9.47 -30.45
N ASN A 35 -31.24 -9.00 -31.13
CA ASN A 35 -30.24 -9.81 -31.80
C ASN A 35 -28.89 -9.79 -31.07
N ASP A 36 -28.87 -9.44 -29.78
CA ASP A 36 -27.65 -9.45 -28.99
C ASP A 36 -27.18 -10.89 -28.75
N GLU A 37 -26.00 -11.22 -29.29
CA GLU A 37 -25.43 -12.57 -29.27
C GLU A 37 -24.54 -12.81 -28.04
N GLU A 38 -24.22 -11.76 -27.27
CA GLU A 38 -23.43 -11.89 -26.05
C GLU A 38 -24.29 -12.34 -24.86
N LEU A 39 -23.76 -13.24 -24.03
CA LEU A 39 -24.37 -13.52 -22.73
C LEU A 39 -24.00 -12.42 -21.73
N LEU A 40 -24.98 -11.61 -21.35
CA LEU A 40 -24.84 -10.51 -20.41
C LEU A 40 -25.52 -10.87 -19.09
N LEU A 41 -24.74 -10.78 -18.01
CA LEU A 41 -25.20 -11.03 -16.66
C LEU A 41 -25.39 -9.71 -15.91
N ALA A 42 -26.47 -9.60 -15.16
CA ALA A 42 -26.69 -8.51 -14.21
C ALA A 42 -25.81 -8.74 -12.96
N PRO A 43 -25.25 -7.68 -12.35
CA PRO A 43 -24.44 -7.79 -11.13
C PRO A 43 -25.07 -8.63 -10.01
N GLU A 44 -26.39 -8.56 -9.86
CA GLU A 44 -27.20 -9.25 -8.86
C GLU A 44 -27.19 -10.77 -9.05
N PHE A 45 -26.87 -11.26 -10.26
CA PHE A 45 -26.65 -12.69 -10.51
C PHE A 45 -25.59 -13.26 -9.57
N PHE A 46 -24.50 -12.54 -9.33
CA PHE A 46 -23.37 -13.05 -8.58
C PHE A 46 -23.65 -13.11 -7.07
N ASP A 47 -24.48 -12.21 -6.54
CA ASP A 47 -25.00 -12.35 -5.18
C ASP A 47 -25.95 -13.57 -5.07
N ALA A 48 -26.86 -13.74 -6.04
CA ALA A 48 -27.75 -14.91 -6.09
C ALA A 48 -26.99 -16.24 -6.27
N LEU A 49 -25.87 -16.22 -6.99
CA LEU A 49 -24.95 -17.35 -7.17
C LEU A 49 -24.23 -17.68 -5.87
N ALA A 50 -23.64 -16.69 -5.20
CA ALA A 50 -22.95 -16.86 -3.92
C ALA A 50 -23.88 -17.44 -2.84
N ARG A 51 -25.17 -17.11 -2.86
CA ARG A 51 -26.19 -17.71 -1.96
C ARG A 51 -26.34 -19.23 -2.14
N HIS A 52 -26.10 -19.75 -3.34
CA HIS A 52 -26.33 -21.15 -3.66
C HIS A 52 -25.11 -22.05 -3.51
N TRP A 53 -23.90 -21.50 -3.67
CA TRP A 53 -22.71 -22.33 -3.82
C TRP A 53 -22.04 -22.61 -2.46
N PRO A 54 -21.94 -23.88 -2.02
CA PRO A 54 -21.27 -24.20 -0.77
C PRO A 54 -19.77 -23.92 -0.92
N GLY A 55 -19.25 -22.98 -0.13
CA GLY A 55 -17.84 -22.58 -0.16
C GLY A 55 -17.58 -21.16 -0.65
N VAL A 56 -18.56 -20.50 -1.28
CA VAL A 56 -18.47 -19.07 -1.58
C VAL A 56 -19.07 -18.28 -0.42
N THR A 57 -18.24 -17.49 0.24
CA THR A 57 -18.60 -16.59 1.33
C THR A 57 -19.44 -15.43 0.82
N ARG A 58 -18.96 -14.75 -0.23
CA ARG A 58 -19.58 -13.58 -0.84
C ARG A 58 -19.08 -13.39 -2.27
N ALA A 59 -19.84 -12.65 -3.06
CA ALA A 59 -19.42 -12.13 -4.35
C ALA A 59 -19.30 -10.61 -4.26
N GLU A 60 -18.18 -10.06 -4.71
CA GLU A 60 -17.96 -8.63 -4.81
C GLU A 60 -17.96 -8.21 -6.26
N VAL A 61 -18.88 -7.33 -6.63
CA VAL A 61 -18.89 -6.69 -7.96
C VAL A 61 -18.10 -5.39 -7.87
N ARG A 62 -17.13 -5.22 -8.78
CA ARG A 62 -16.22 -4.08 -8.81
C ARG A 62 -16.30 -3.38 -10.16
N LEU A 63 -16.42 -2.05 -10.12
CA LEU A 63 -16.24 -1.25 -11.33
C LEU A 63 -14.81 -1.40 -11.85
N LYS A 64 -14.62 -1.28 -13.16
CA LYS A 64 -13.29 -1.23 -13.77
C LYS A 64 -12.60 0.09 -13.41
N ALA A 65 -11.38 -0.01 -12.87
CA ALA A 65 -10.53 1.13 -12.54
C ALA A 65 -9.69 1.56 -13.75
N GLY A 66 -9.50 2.86 -13.93
CA GLY A 66 -8.66 3.47 -14.95
C GLY A 66 -9.37 4.55 -15.76
N ASN A 67 -8.65 5.64 -16.03
CA ASN A 67 -9.14 6.86 -16.71
C ASN A 67 -9.45 6.68 -18.22
N TYR A 68 -9.43 5.46 -18.74
CA TYR A 68 -9.83 5.20 -20.12
C TYR A 68 -11.36 5.24 -20.22
N ASP A 69 -11.89 5.91 -21.24
CA ASP A 69 -13.33 6.13 -21.43
C ASP A 69 -13.84 5.28 -22.61
N ASN A 70 -14.05 3.98 -22.38
CA ASN A 70 -14.41 3.00 -23.41
C ASN A 70 -15.48 2.02 -22.89
N GLU A 71 -15.87 1.04 -23.72
CA GLU A 71 -16.88 0.05 -23.32
C GLU A 71 -16.50 -0.72 -22.05
N LEU A 72 -15.24 -1.14 -21.93
CA LEU A 72 -14.75 -1.92 -20.80
C LEU A 72 -14.88 -1.13 -19.49
N SER A 73 -14.50 0.15 -19.48
CA SER A 73 -14.60 0.98 -18.27
C SER A 73 -16.03 1.43 -17.95
N ARG A 74 -16.88 1.58 -18.95
CA ARG A 74 -18.27 2.07 -18.80
C ARG A 74 -19.26 0.97 -18.43
N PHE A 75 -19.25 -0.16 -19.13
CA PHE A 75 -20.36 -1.11 -19.12
C PHE A 75 -19.97 -2.50 -18.64
N ARG A 76 -18.67 -2.74 -18.36
CA ARG A 76 -18.18 -4.01 -17.84
C ARG A 76 -17.68 -3.85 -16.40
N TYR A 77 -17.70 -4.95 -15.67
CA TYR A 77 -17.33 -5.00 -14.26
C TYR A 77 -16.53 -6.27 -13.98
N ASP A 78 -15.78 -6.25 -12.88
CA ASP A 78 -15.09 -7.41 -12.34
C ASP A 78 -15.91 -8.04 -11.23
N VAL A 79 -15.74 -9.36 -11.06
CA VAL A 79 -16.35 -10.11 -9.96
C VAL A 79 -15.28 -10.87 -9.22
N VAL A 80 -15.23 -10.69 -7.90
CA VAL A 80 -14.37 -11.45 -7.01
C VAL A 80 -15.25 -12.35 -6.15
N LEU A 81 -15.05 -13.66 -6.26
CA LEU A 81 -15.67 -14.65 -5.39
C LEU A 81 -14.72 -14.95 -4.23
N VAL A 82 -15.19 -14.70 -3.00
CA VAL A 82 -14.41 -14.97 -1.79
C VAL A 82 -14.85 -16.31 -1.23
N LEU A 83 -13.88 -17.15 -0.85
CA LEU A 83 -14.13 -18.50 -0.33
C LEU A 83 -14.01 -18.54 1.20
N GLY A 84 -14.82 -19.38 1.85
CA GLY A 84 -14.77 -19.60 3.30
C GLY A 84 -16.13 -19.61 4.01
N GLU A 85 -16.14 -19.19 5.28
CA GLU A 85 -17.36 -19.04 6.07
C GLU A 85 -18.21 -17.89 5.54
N ARG A 86 -19.55 -18.02 5.60
CA ARG A 86 -20.48 -17.03 5.05
C ARG A 86 -20.38 -15.69 5.78
N GLN A 87 -20.35 -14.61 5.02
CA GLN A 87 -20.19 -13.27 5.54
C GLN A 87 -21.12 -12.30 4.83
N GLN A 88 -21.64 -11.34 5.59
CA GLN A 88 -22.41 -10.20 5.10
C GLN A 88 -21.77 -8.89 5.57
N LEU A 89 -22.03 -7.81 4.84
CA LEU A 89 -21.58 -6.48 5.24
C LEU A 89 -22.30 -6.07 6.54
N ALA A 90 -21.53 -5.67 7.54
CA ALA A 90 -22.06 -5.07 8.76
C ALA A 90 -22.75 -3.73 8.44
N PRO A 91 -23.65 -3.24 9.31
CA PRO A 91 -24.23 -1.91 9.14
C PRO A 91 -23.14 -0.85 8.98
N VAL A 92 -23.22 -0.10 7.88
CA VAL A 92 -22.31 1.02 7.61
C VAL A 92 -22.52 2.10 8.68
N ALA A 93 -21.45 2.49 9.37
CA ALA A 93 -21.51 3.36 10.54
C ALA A 93 -22.05 4.75 10.20
N PHE A 94 -21.71 5.28 9.02
CA PHE A 94 -22.23 6.54 8.55
C PHE A 94 -22.33 6.58 7.02
N TRP A 95 -23.38 7.24 6.55
CA TRP A 95 -23.63 7.43 5.12
C TRP A 95 -23.61 8.91 4.76
N HIS A 96 -22.90 9.21 3.69
CA HIS A 96 -22.80 10.53 3.06
C HIS A 96 -23.70 10.56 1.82
N ASP A 97 -24.31 11.70 1.55
CA ASP A 97 -25.06 11.91 0.32
C ASP A 97 -24.14 12.57 -0.71
N TRP A 98 -24.17 12.09 -1.95
CA TRP A 98 -23.37 12.67 -3.03
C TRP A 98 -23.83 14.09 -3.36
N ASP A 99 -22.86 14.96 -3.62
CA ASP A 99 -23.07 16.33 -4.11
C ASP A 99 -22.10 16.68 -5.24
N ALA A 100 -22.57 17.47 -6.20
CA ALA A 100 -21.79 17.85 -7.38
C ALA A 100 -20.59 18.75 -7.03
N GLU A 101 -20.66 19.48 -5.90
CA GLU A 101 -19.55 20.31 -5.42
C GLU A 101 -18.44 19.48 -4.74
N GLY A 102 -18.67 18.18 -4.51
CA GLY A 102 -17.66 17.26 -3.99
C GLY A 102 -17.45 17.29 -2.48
N ARG A 103 -18.32 17.95 -1.70
CA ARG A 103 -18.20 18.06 -0.24
C ARG A 103 -18.24 16.70 0.47
N TRP A 104 -18.93 15.73 -0.13
CA TRP A 104 -18.98 14.35 0.35
C TRP A 104 -17.58 13.74 0.51
N ARG A 105 -16.62 14.08 -0.38
CA ARG A 105 -15.23 13.58 -0.33
C ARG A 105 -14.55 14.02 0.96
N ASP A 106 -14.60 15.33 1.26
CA ASP A 106 -14.04 15.91 2.49
C ASP A 106 -14.72 15.38 3.76
N SER A 107 -16.01 15.05 3.68
CA SER A 107 -16.75 14.43 4.78
C SER A 107 -16.29 13.00 5.04
N VAL A 108 -16.16 12.16 4.00
CA VAL A 108 -15.62 10.80 4.09
C VAL A 108 -14.21 10.85 4.67
N MET A 109 -13.36 11.72 4.13
CA MET A 109 -11.99 11.91 4.58
C MET A 109 -11.91 12.22 6.08
N ARG A 110 -12.57 13.28 6.56
CA ARG A 110 -12.53 13.67 7.97
C ARG A 110 -13.01 12.57 8.91
N ARG A 111 -14.06 11.84 8.53
CA ARG A 111 -14.57 10.73 9.36
C ARG A 111 -13.62 9.55 9.37
N MET A 112 -13.03 9.18 8.24
CA MET A 112 -12.04 8.11 8.17
C MET A 112 -10.76 8.44 8.97
N THR A 113 -10.36 9.71 9.05
CA THR A 113 -9.26 10.13 9.93
C THR A 113 -9.63 9.99 11.41
N SER A 114 -10.86 10.35 11.77
CA SER A 114 -11.32 10.35 13.17
C SER A 114 -11.69 8.95 13.68
N TYR A 115 -12.22 8.11 12.79
CA TYR A 115 -12.78 6.78 13.08
C TYR A 115 -12.27 5.76 12.04
N PRO A 116 -10.96 5.43 12.04
CA PRO A 116 -10.34 4.63 10.97
C PRO A 116 -10.81 3.18 10.90
N ALA A 117 -11.51 2.67 11.93
CA ALA A 117 -12.04 1.32 11.97
C ALA A 117 -13.51 1.22 11.51
N GLU A 118 -14.19 2.36 11.29
CA GLU A 118 -15.61 2.39 10.94
C GLU A 118 -15.83 2.41 9.42
N ALA A 119 -16.78 1.62 8.93
CA ALA A 119 -17.21 1.66 7.54
C ALA A 119 -17.96 2.97 7.22
N GLN A 120 -17.60 3.64 6.12
CA GLN A 120 -18.23 4.88 5.65
C GLN A 120 -18.83 4.66 4.26
N GLY A 121 -20.12 4.96 4.08
CA GLY A 121 -20.82 4.76 2.82
C GLY A 121 -21.16 6.07 2.12
N VAL A 122 -21.28 6.06 0.80
CA VAL A 122 -21.73 7.20 -0.01
C VAL A 122 -22.90 6.74 -0.89
N ARG A 123 -24.00 7.51 -0.87
CA ARG A 123 -25.23 7.17 -1.59
C ARG A 123 -25.39 7.95 -2.90
N ASP A 124 -26.21 7.38 -3.78
CA ASP A 124 -26.73 8.00 -4.99
C ASP A 124 -25.67 8.58 -5.94
N LEU A 125 -24.48 7.98 -5.95
CA LEU A 125 -23.38 8.40 -6.82
C LEU A 125 -23.72 8.12 -8.28
N PRO A 126 -23.88 9.15 -9.13
CA PRO A 126 -24.08 8.94 -10.56
C PRO A 126 -22.72 8.64 -11.23
N ASP A 127 -22.61 7.58 -12.02
CA ASP A 127 -21.41 7.31 -12.82
C ASP A 127 -21.35 8.27 -14.01
N ILE A 128 -20.40 9.21 -13.98
CA ILE A 128 -20.20 10.17 -15.09
C ILE A 128 -19.87 9.47 -16.42
N ARG A 129 -19.33 8.24 -16.38
CA ARG A 129 -18.90 7.49 -17.56
C ARG A 129 -20.11 6.92 -18.32
N VAL A 130 -21.22 6.63 -17.63
CA VAL A 130 -22.45 6.10 -18.25
C VAL A 130 -23.62 7.08 -18.26
N SER A 131 -23.53 8.22 -17.56
CA SER A 131 -24.65 9.17 -17.42
C SER A 131 -25.24 9.62 -18.75
N GLU A 132 -24.39 9.87 -19.75
CA GLU A 132 -24.78 10.29 -21.09
C GLU A 132 -25.54 9.17 -21.83
N ALA A 133 -25.07 7.93 -21.73
CA ALA A 133 -25.68 6.76 -22.34
C ALA A 133 -27.05 6.44 -21.71
N VAL A 134 -27.16 6.57 -20.39
CA VAL A 134 -28.43 6.40 -19.67
C VAL A 134 -29.44 7.47 -20.08
N ALA A 135 -29.00 8.73 -20.20
CA ALA A 135 -29.85 9.81 -20.67
C ALA A 135 -30.31 9.58 -22.13
N ALA A 136 -29.40 9.14 -23.01
CA ALA A 136 -29.74 8.78 -24.39
C ALA A 136 -30.79 7.67 -24.47
N TRP A 137 -30.63 6.61 -23.68
CA TRP A 137 -31.60 5.53 -23.61
C TRP A 137 -32.98 5.99 -23.14
N ARG A 138 -33.06 6.82 -22.09
CA ARG A 138 -34.34 7.38 -21.61
C ARG A 138 -35.06 8.19 -22.69
N GLU A 139 -34.32 8.97 -23.47
CA GLU A 139 -34.90 9.71 -24.61
C GLU A 139 -35.33 8.76 -25.75
N MET A 140 -34.59 7.67 -25.99
CA MET A 140 -34.96 6.66 -26.98
C MET A 140 -36.18 5.82 -26.59
N GLU A 141 -36.42 5.57 -25.31
CA GLU A 141 -37.61 4.85 -24.84
C GLU A 141 -38.85 5.71 -24.64
N SER A 142 -38.72 7.03 -24.58
CA SER A 142 -39.86 7.93 -24.45
C SER A 142 -40.82 7.82 -25.65
N ASP A 143 -42.09 7.56 -25.39
CA ASP A 143 -43.18 7.57 -26.39
C ASP A 143 -43.43 8.98 -26.98
N LYS A 144 -42.89 10.03 -26.36
CA LYS A 144 -42.92 11.41 -26.86
C LYS A 144 -41.57 11.75 -27.46
N THR A 145 -41.49 11.85 -28.78
CA THR A 145 -40.30 12.33 -29.49
C THR A 145 -40.12 13.82 -29.26
N ARG A 146 -39.39 14.16 -28.19
CA ARG A 146 -38.95 15.54 -27.89
C ARG A 146 -38.01 16.08 -28.97
N TYR A 147 -37.30 15.18 -29.64
CA TYR A 147 -36.29 15.45 -30.65
C TYR A 147 -36.63 14.70 -31.94
N GLN A 148 -36.39 15.32 -33.10
CA GLN A 148 -36.71 14.75 -34.41
C GLN A 148 -35.52 14.00 -35.03
N THR A 149 -34.30 14.44 -34.72
CA THR A 149 -33.07 13.93 -35.34
C THR A 149 -32.05 13.43 -34.30
N ALA A 150 -31.17 12.53 -34.71
CA ALA A 150 -30.08 12.02 -33.87
C ALA A 150 -29.16 13.14 -33.34
N LYS A 151 -28.91 14.17 -34.15
CA LYS A 151 -28.09 15.33 -33.78
C LYS A 151 -28.67 16.12 -32.62
N GLU A 152 -29.98 16.37 -32.62
CA GLU A 152 -30.64 17.12 -31.55
C GLU A 152 -30.49 16.44 -30.19
N ILE A 153 -30.63 15.11 -30.14
CA ILE A 153 -30.38 14.34 -28.92
C ILE A 153 -28.92 14.47 -28.51
N ARG A 154 -27.97 14.19 -29.41
CA ARG A 154 -26.52 14.30 -29.10
C ARG A 154 -26.13 15.67 -28.54
N GLN A 155 -26.75 16.75 -29.03
CA GLN A 155 -26.48 18.11 -28.55
C GLN A 155 -27.15 18.44 -27.21
N ALA A 156 -28.23 17.74 -26.85
CA ALA A 156 -28.92 17.93 -25.58
C ALA A 156 -28.32 17.13 -24.42
N LEU A 157 -27.58 16.05 -24.72
CA LEU A 157 -26.96 15.20 -23.71
C LEU A 157 -25.81 15.92 -23.00
N GLN A 158 -25.76 15.78 -21.68
CA GLN A 158 -24.67 16.30 -20.84
C GLN A 158 -24.17 15.23 -19.90
N LYS A 159 -22.84 15.15 -19.74
CA LYS A 159 -22.22 14.32 -18.71
C LYS A 159 -22.52 14.90 -17.33
N HIS A 160 -22.91 14.05 -16.40
CA HIS A 160 -23.23 14.45 -15.04
C HIS A 160 -22.91 13.32 -14.07
N GLY A 161 -22.16 13.63 -13.03
CA GLY A 161 -21.92 12.73 -11.91
C GLY A 161 -20.46 12.70 -11.47
N GLU A 162 -20.09 11.60 -10.85
CA GLU A 162 -18.78 11.35 -10.26
C GLU A 162 -17.97 10.39 -11.12
N ASN A 163 -16.67 10.63 -11.24
CA ASN A 163 -15.77 9.65 -11.84
C ASN A 163 -15.45 8.57 -10.78
N PRO A 164 -15.74 7.28 -11.05
CA PRO A 164 -15.35 6.17 -10.17
C PRO A 164 -13.85 6.14 -9.85
N ASP A 165 -12.99 6.62 -10.76
CA ASP A 165 -11.54 6.75 -10.49
C ASP A 165 -11.22 7.71 -9.36
N THR A 166 -12.09 8.70 -9.10
CA THR A 166 -11.98 9.57 -7.93
C THR A 166 -12.19 8.78 -6.65
N LEU A 167 -13.13 7.82 -6.63
CA LEU A 167 -13.35 6.95 -5.47
C LEU A 167 -12.22 5.94 -5.30
N PHE A 168 -11.73 5.34 -6.39
CA PHE A 168 -10.57 4.46 -6.34
C PHE A 168 -9.34 5.19 -5.81
N SER A 169 -9.09 6.41 -6.32
CA SER A 169 -7.99 7.26 -5.87
C SER A 169 -8.15 7.65 -4.41
N LEU A 170 -9.37 8.01 -4.00
CA LEU A 170 -9.68 8.33 -2.61
C LEU A 170 -9.44 7.12 -1.69
N ALA A 171 -9.98 5.94 -2.01
CA ALA A 171 -9.80 4.73 -1.21
C ALA A 171 -8.33 4.34 -1.08
N LYS A 172 -7.59 4.37 -2.21
CA LYS A 172 -6.14 4.14 -2.24
C LYS A 172 -5.40 5.13 -1.35
N TRP A 173 -5.80 6.40 -1.38
CA TRP A 173 -5.20 7.45 -0.58
C TRP A 173 -5.52 7.35 0.92
N LEU A 174 -6.74 6.92 1.26
CA LEU A 174 -7.16 6.60 2.62
C LEU A 174 -6.46 5.33 3.15
N GLY A 175 -5.92 4.48 2.26
CA GLY A 175 -5.33 3.19 2.61
C GLY A 175 -6.37 2.17 3.07
N VAL A 176 -7.58 2.22 2.49
CA VAL A 176 -8.72 1.40 2.90
C VAL A 176 -9.36 0.67 1.72
N ASP A 177 -10.04 -0.43 2.02
CA ASP A 177 -10.80 -1.18 1.04
C ASP A 177 -12.02 -0.38 0.56
N LEU A 178 -12.38 -0.58 -0.71
CA LEU A 178 -13.55 0.02 -1.33
C LEU A 178 -14.40 -1.08 -1.96
N ILE A 179 -15.68 -1.10 -1.63
CA ILE A 179 -16.66 -1.96 -2.29
C ILE A 179 -17.79 -1.12 -2.87
N TRP A 180 -18.42 -1.68 -3.90
CA TRP A 180 -19.57 -1.09 -4.57
C TRP A 180 -20.83 -1.84 -4.16
N GLN A 181 -21.89 -1.11 -3.88
CA GLN A 181 -23.21 -1.64 -3.59
C GLN A 181 -24.23 -1.09 -4.60
N THR A 182 -25.21 -1.92 -4.97
CA THR A 182 -26.36 -1.55 -5.81
C THR A 182 -25.97 -0.86 -7.12
N LEU A 183 -25.73 -1.65 -8.18
CA LEU A 183 -25.49 -1.14 -9.55
C LEU A 183 -26.84 -1.01 -10.27
N GLY A 184 -27.54 0.10 -10.01
CA GLY A 184 -28.85 0.37 -10.59
C GLY A 184 -28.79 0.57 -12.11
N GLY A 185 -29.89 0.27 -12.80
CA GLY A 185 -30.01 0.51 -14.25
C GLY A 185 -30.13 1.98 -14.65
N ASP A 186 -30.14 2.88 -13.68
CA ASP A 186 -30.10 4.33 -13.87
C ASP A 186 -28.67 4.90 -13.87
N GLY A 187 -27.65 4.04 -13.80
CA GLY A 187 -26.24 4.45 -13.78
C GLY A 187 -25.80 5.03 -12.44
N ARG A 188 -26.53 4.74 -11.35
CA ARG A 188 -26.14 5.13 -10.00
C ARG A 188 -25.64 3.93 -9.20
N TYR A 189 -24.70 4.21 -8.30
CA TYR A 189 -24.16 3.24 -7.37
C TYR A 189 -24.03 3.80 -5.96
N GLN A 190 -23.84 2.89 -5.01
CA GLN A 190 -23.39 3.20 -3.66
C GLN A 190 -21.97 2.68 -3.49
N ALA A 191 -21.17 3.37 -2.70
CA ALA A 191 -19.80 2.97 -2.41
C ALA A 191 -19.58 2.90 -0.90
N VAL A 192 -18.84 1.90 -0.42
CA VAL A 192 -18.51 1.75 1.00
C VAL A 192 -16.99 1.65 1.14
N PHE A 193 -16.44 2.61 1.89
CA PHE A 193 -15.05 2.65 2.31
C PHE A 193 -14.89 1.89 3.62
N ASN A 194 -13.82 1.10 3.70
CA ASN A 194 -13.45 0.23 4.82
C ASN A 194 -14.60 -0.69 5.30
N PRO A 195 -15.12 -1.56 4.41
CA PRO A 195 -16.21 -2.46 4.76
C PRO A 195 -15.87 -3.39 5.92
N VAL A 196 -16.78 -3.49 6.89
CA VAL A 196 -16.69 -4.44 8.00
C VAL A 196 -17.56 -5.65 7.70
N TRP A 197 -17.00 -6.84 7.77
CA TRP A 197 -17.71 -8.10 7.45
C TRP A 197 -18.06 -8.87 8.73
N THR A 198 -19.26 -9.45 8.77
CA THR A 198 -19.76 -10.25 9.89
C THR A 198 -20.24 -11.61 9.41
N VAL A 199 -20.12 -12.64 10.26
CA VAL A 199 -20.58 -13.99 9.92
C VAL A 199 -22.10 -14.02 9.79
N GLU A 200 -22.57 -14.51 8.64
CA GLU A 200 -24.00 -14.62 8.33
C GLU A 200 -24.51 -15.99 8.77
N LYS A 201 -25.42 -16.00 9.76
CA LYS A 201 -25.96 -17.25 10.34
C LYS A 201 -27.11 -17.86 9.54
N GLU A 202 -27.95 -17.02 8.93
CA GLU A 202 -29.11 -17.42 8.14
C GLU A 202 -29.16 -16.58 6.87
N ARG A 203 -29.44 -17.23 5.73
CA ARG A 203 -29.52 -16.58 4.42
C ARG A 203 -30.65 -17.23 3.62
N GLU A 204 -31.53 -16.41 3.06
CA GLU A 204 -32.59 -16.89 2.18
C GLU A 204 -31.99 -17.45 0.88
N ILE A 205 -32.33 -18.70 0.54
CA ILE A 205 -31.90 -19.33 -0.71
C ILE A 205 -33.00 -19.07 -1.74
N LEU A 206 -32.70 -18.24 -2.74
CA LEU A 206 -33.61 -17.99 -3.85
C LEU A 206 -33.79 -19.27 -4.71
N PRO A 207 -34.92 -19.51 -5.38
CA PRO A 207 -35.05 -20.64 -6.30
C PRO A 207 -34.15 -20.49 -7.54
N ARG A 208 -33.49 -21.57 -8.01
CA ARG A 208 -32.66 -21.55 -9.24
C ARG A 208 -33.40 -21.10 -10.51
N ALA A 209 -34.72 -21.30 -10.57
CA ALA A 209 -35.55 -20.84 -11.68
C ALA A 209 -35.49 -19.32 -11.90
N ASP A 210 -35.05 -18.57 -10.88
CA ASP A 210 -34.99 -17.12 -10.91
C ASP A 210 -33.80 -16.58 -11.69
N TYR A 211 -32.78 -17.39 -12.00
CA TYR A 211 -31.56 -16.91 -12.67
C TYR A 211 -31.80 -16.32 -14.06
N HIS A 212 -32.86 -16.74 -14.75
CA HIS A 212 -33.24 -16.19 -16.05
C HIS A 212 -33.58 -14.70 -16.00
N ARG A 213 -33.93 -14.14 -14.83
CA ARG A 213 -34.18 -12.69 -14.67
C ARG A 213 -32.90 -11.86 -14.67
N TYR A 214 -31.74 -12.48 -14.45
CA TYR A 214 -30.45 -11.79 -14.36
C TYR A 214 -29.59 -11.95 -15.61
N ALA A 215 -30.04 -12.69 -16.63
CA ALA A 215 -29.27 -12.95 -17.84
C ALA A 215 -30.11 -12.69 -19.10
N ASN A 216 -29.54 -12.04 -20.11
CA ASN A 216 -30.19 -11.99 -21.42
C ASN A 216 -30.17 -13.39 -22.07
N ASN A 217 -30.87 -13.55 -23.20
CA ASN A 217 -30.95 -14.84 -23.90
C ASN A 217 -30.35 -14.74 -25.31
N PRO A 218 -29.03 -14.98 -25.46
CA PRO A 218 -28.36 -14.86 -26.76
C PRO A 218 -28.83 -15.92 -27.77
N THR A 219 -29.23 -17.10 -27.29
CA THR A 219 -29.74 -18.19 -28.15
C THR A 219 -31.17 -17.94 -28.66
N ARG A 220 -31.81 -16.83 -28.26
CA ARG A 220 -33.20 -16.52 -28.62
C ARG A 220 -33.39 -16.49 -30.13
N ARG A 221 -32.45 -15.88 -30.87
CA ARG A 221 -32.53 -15.75 -32.33
C ARG A 221 -32.38 -17.10 -33.03
N GLU A 222 -31.38 -17.90 -32.66
CA GLU A 222 -31.18 -19.25 -33.21
C GLU A 222 -32.40 -20.14 -32.95
N ARG A 223 -32.91 -20.14 -31.71
CA ARG A 223 -34.12 -20.88 -31.34
C ARG A 223 -35.35 -20.36 -32.09
N GLN A 224 -35.47 -19.05 -32.27
CA GLN A 224 -36.57 -18.45 -33.02
C GLN A 224 -36.53 -18.81 -34.50
N VAL A 225 -35.35 -18.82 -35.13
CA VAL A 225 -35.17 -19.23 -36.52
C VAL A 225 -35.48 -20.72 -36.69
N ALA A 226 -34.95 -21.57 -35.80
CA ALA A 226 -35.23 -23.00 -35.81
C ALA A 226 -36.72 -23.31 -35.63
N LEU A 227 -37.37 -22.68 -34.64
CA LEU A 227 -38.80 -22.82 -34.38
C LEU A 227 -39.66 -22.29 -35.53
N SER A 228 -39.30 -21.14 -36.10
CA SER A 228 -39.99 -20.56 -37.27
C SER A 228 -39.92 -21.50 -38.47
N HIS A 229 -38.75 -22.10 -38.73
CA HIS A 229 -38.57 -23.07 -39.80
C HIS A 229 -39.39 -24.36 -39.57
N GLU A 230 -39.36 -24.90 -38.35
CA GLU A 230 -40.13 -26.09 -37.98
C GLU A 230 -41.65 -25.86 -38.07
N LEU A 231 -42.13 -24.72 -37.57
CA LEU A 231 -43.53 -24.31 -37.68
C LEU A 231 -43.94 -24.12 -39.13
N LYS A 232 -43.12 -23.45 -39.95
CA LYS A 232 -43.41 -23.27 -41.38
C LYS A 232 -43.45 -24.61 -42.11
N ALA A 233 -42.54 -25.54 -41.82
CA ALA A 233 -42.54 -26.89 -42.41
C ALA A 233 -43.77 -27.71 -41.99
N THR A 234 -44.26 -27.52 -40.77
CA THR A 234 -45.47 -28.18 -40.25
C THR A 234 -46.73 -27.59 -40.88
N LEU A 235 -46.85 -26.25 -40.93
CA LEU A 235 -47.97 -25.55 -41.56
C LEU A 235 -48.05 -25.83 -43.06
N THR A 236 -46.92 -25.93 -43.76
CA THR A 236 -46.90 -26.27 -45.20
C THR A 236 -47.48 -27.67 -45.47
N ARG A 237 -47.41 -28.60 -44.51
CA ARG A 237 -48.00 -29.93 -44.63
C ARG A 237 -49.50 -29.97 -44.32
N GLN A 238 -50.02 -28.98 -43.60
CA GLN A 238 -51.41 -28.95 -43.11
C GLN A 238 -52.29 -27.90 -43.82
N LEU A 239 -51.70 -26.88 -44.42
CA LEU A 239 -52.41 -25.74 -45.03
C LEU A 239 -52.04 -25.56 -46.51
N PRO A 240 -52.98 -25.08 -47.34
CA PRO A 240 -52.65 -24.63 -48.69
C PRO A 240 -51.58 -23.54 -48.70
N LYS A 241 -50.75 -23.49 -49.74
CA LYS A 241 -49.58 -22.58 -49.85
C LYS A 241 -49.91 -21.10 -49.59
N TYR A 242 -51.09 -20.63 -49.97
CA TYR A 242 -51.52 -19.24 -49.78
C TYR A 242 -51.96 -18.91 -48.35
N MET A 243 -52.16 -19.91 -47.49
CA MET A 243 -52.48 -19.75 -46.06
C MET A 243 -51.24 -19.89 -45.15
N VAL A 244 -50.09 -20.28 -45.69
CA VAL A 244 -48.83 -20.35 -44.93
C VAL A 244 -48.28 -18.93 -44.72
N PRO A 245 -48.03 -18.49 -43.47
CA PRO A 245 -47.51 -17.15 -43.20
C PRO A 245 -46.15 -16.88 -43.85
N ASN A 246 -46.00 -15.69 -44.42
CA ASN A 246 -44.72 -15.26 -45.01
C ASN A 246 -43.64 -14.99 -43.95
N ALA A 247 -44.04 -14.59 -42.74
CA ALA A 247 -43.17 -14.36 -41.59
C ALA A 247 -43.80 -14.92 -40.31
N ILE A 248 -42.99 -15.49 -39.44
CA ILE A 248 -43.38 -15.98 -38.11
C ILE A 248 -42.46 -15.29 -37.10
N LEU A 249 -43.04 -14.57 -36.15
CA LEU A 249 -42.35 -13.83 -35.09
C LEU A 249 -42.71 -14.44 -33.74
N VAL A 250 -41.70 -14.64 -32.87
CA VAL A 250 -41.88 -15.17 -31.51
C VAL A 250 -41.81 -14.01 -30.53
N LEU A 251 -42.82 -13.89 -29.68
CA LEU A 251 -42.92 -12.86 -28.63
C LEU A 251 -42.86 -13.55 -27.26
N ASP A 252 -42.26 -12.88 -26.27
CA ASP A 252 -42.24 -13.40 -24.89
C ASP A 252 -43.64 -13.30 -24.25
N ALA A 253 -44.38 -12.24 -24.60
CA ALA A 253 -45.77 -12.03 -24.22
C ALA A 253 -46.51 -11.23 -25.30
N PHE A 254 -47.82 -11.41 -25.39
CA PHE A 254 -48.65 -10.57 -26.25
C PHE A 254 -48.81 -9.17 -25.64
N PRO A 255 -48.64 -8.09 -26.43
CA PRO A 255 -48.95 -6.75 -25.96
C PRO A 255 -50.45 -6.66 -25.68
N LEU A 256 -50.81 -6.22 -24.47
CA LEU A 256 -52.20 -6.08 -24.05
C LEU A 256 -52.59 -4.60 -23.96
N THR A 257 -53.84 -4.31 -24.31
CA THR A 257 -54.54 -3.08 -23.96
C THR A 257 -54.77 -3.03 -22.44
N PRO A 258 -55.04 -1.86 -21.85
CA PRO A 258 -55.41 -1.74 -20.43
C PRO A 258 -56.58 -2.65 -20.00
N ASN A 259 -57.43 -3.03 -20.95
CA ASN A 259 -58.57 -3.94 -20.74
C ASN A 259 -58.22 -5.42 -20.99
N GLY A 260 -56.94 -5.78 -21.12
CA GLY A 260 -56.48 -7.17 -21.27
C GLY A 260 -56.67 -7.80 -22.67
N LYS A 261 -57.12 -7.04 -23.68
CA LYS A 261 -57.20 -7.53 -25.08
C LYS A 261 -55.87 -7.33 -25.81
N ILE A 262 -55.54 -8.19 -26.78
CA ILE A 262 -54.32 -8.05 -27.61
C ILE A 262 -54.35 -6.72 -28.36
N ASP A 263 -53.32 -5.90 -28.16
CA ASP A 263 -53.11 -4.64 -28.87
C ASP A 263 -52.36 -4.90 -30.18
N ARG A 264 -53.12 -5.02 -31.28
CA ARG A 264 -52.57 -5.30 -32.61
C ARG A 264 -51.69 -4.17 -33.15
N ASN A 265 -51.88 -2.93 -32.69
CA ASN A 265 -51.07 -1.79 -33.15
C ASN A 265 -49.67 -1.80 -32.53
N ARG A 266 -49.50 -2.53 -31.42
CA ARG A 266 -48.23 -2.70 -30.72
C ARG A 266 -47.49 -3.98 -31.12
N LEU A 267 -48.00 -4.74 -32.08
CA LEU A 267 -47.30 -5.91 -32.61
C LEU A 267 -46.13 -5.47 -33.52
N PRO A 268 -44.94 -6.08 -33.41
CA PRO A 268 -43.79 -5.72 -34.25
C PRO A 268 -44.06 -5.95 -35.75
N ASN A 269 -43.56 -5.05 -36.61
CA ASN A 269 -43.70 -5.18 -38.06
C ASN A 269 -42.67 -6.19 -38.63
N PRO A 270 -43.08 -7.25 -39.35
CA PRO A 270 -42.17 -8.27 -39.86
C PRO A 270 -41.22 -7.81 -40.98
N LYS A 271 -41.39 -6.59 -41.55
CA LYS A 271 -40.61 -6.11 -42.71
C LYS A 271 -39.19 -5.60 -42.40
N VAL A 272 -38.78 -5.48 -41.14
CA VAL A 272 -37.49 -4.83 -40.76
C VAL A 272 -36.32 -5.82 -40.72
N ASN A 273 -36.56 -7.12 -40.81
CA ASN A 273 -35.51 -8.15 -40.73
C ASN A 273 -35.18 -8.76 -42.11
N ASN A 274 -34.51 -7.99 -42.98
CA ASN A 274 -33.78 -8.57 -44.11
C ASN A 274 -32.44 -9.09 -43.60
N TYR A 275 -32.39 -10.37 -43.26
CA TYR A 275 -31.19 -11.08 -42.81
C TYR A 275 -30.30 -11.47 -44.01
N GLY A 276 -29.00 -11.09 -43.97
CA GLY A 276 -27.93 -11.92 -44.55
C GLY A 276 -27.17 -11.46 -45.81
N VAL A 277 -26.63 -10.24 -45.84
CA VAL A 277 -25.43 -9.93 -46.67
C VAL A 277 -24.54 -8.98 -45.86
N GLN A 278 -23.43 -9.47 -45.29
CA GLN A 278 -22.35 -8.58 -44.84
C GLN A 278 -21.52 -8.18 -46.07
N ASP A 279 -21.09 -6.92 -46.13
CA ASP A 279 -20.27 -6.39 -47.22
C ASP A 279 -18.87 -7.04 -47.23
N TYR A 280 -18.45 -7.57 -48.37
CA TYR A 280 -17.14 -8.22 -48.53
C TYR A 280 -15.98 -7.23 -48.40
N VAL A 281 -15.06 -7.50 -47.47
CA VAL A 281 -13.79 -6.77 -47.26
C VAL A 281 -12.59 -7.61 -47.72
N ALA A 282 -11.82 -7.10 -48.67
CA ALA A 282 -10.63 -7.75 -49.25
C ALA A 282 -9.37 -7.61 -48.35
N PRO A 283 -8.37 -8.52 -48.47
CA PRO A 283 -7.13 -8.46 -47.69
C PRO A 283 -6.25 -7.26 -48.02
N ARG A 284 -5.74 -6.59 -46.98
CA ARG A 284 -5.06 -5.29 -47.02
C ARG A 284 -3.54 -5.39 -47.07
N ASN A 285 -2.96 -6.43 -46.46
CA ASN A 285 -1.51 -6.63 -46.39
C ASN A 285 -1.10 -8.06 -46.85
N SER A 286 0.21 -8.33 -46.92
CA SER A 286 0.76 -9.62 -47.36
C SER A 286 0.45 -10.77 -46.39
N LEU A 287 0.35 -10.48 -45.09
CA LEU A 287 0.02 -11.44 -44.06
C LEU A 287 -1.44 -11.90 -44.17
N GLU A 288 -2.38 -10.97 -44.26
CA GLU A 288 -3.80 -11.22 -44.49
C GLU A 288 -4.04 -11.99 -45.80
N LYS A 289 -3.35 -11.63 -46.89
CA LYS A 289 -3.43 -12.38 -48.16
C LYS A 289 -3.03 -13.86 -47.99
N SER A 290 -2.00 -14.11 -47.19
CA SER A 290 -1.52 -15.47 -46.94
C SER A 290 -2.49 -16.25 -46.05
N LEU A 291 -3.07 -15.60 -45.04
CA LEU A 291 -4.10 -16.19 -44.17
C LEU A 291 -5.39 -16.50 -44.93
N VAL A 292 -5.86 -15.61 -45.82
CA VAL A 292 -7.00 -15.86 -46.72
C VAL A 292 -6.77 -17.12 -47.55
N SER A 293 -5.56 -17.28 -48.12
CA SER A 293 -5.19 -18.46 -48.90
C SER A 293 -5.21 -19.74 -48.07
N ILE A 294 -4.65 -19.71 -46.85
CA ILE A 294 -4.65 -20.86 -45.93
C ILE A 294 -6.08 -21.26 -45.54
N TRP A 295 -6.94 -20.29 -45.26
CA TRP A 295 -8.33 -20.54 -44.89
C TRP A 295 -9.14 -21.09 -46.05
N GLN A 296 -8.95 -20.53 -47.24
CA GLN A 296 -9.61 -21.00 -48.45
C GLN A 296 -9.25 -22.46 -48.75
N GLU A 297 -7.97 -22.83 -48.58
CA GLU A 297 -7.48 -24.21 -48.73
C GLU A 297 -8.04 -25.14 -47.64
N ALA A 298 -8.05 -24.69 -46.38
CA ALA A 298 -8.49 -25.51 -45.25
C ALA A 298 -10.00 -25.77 -45.26
N LEU A 299 -10.81 -24.76 -45.61
CA LEU A 299 -12.27 -24.81 -45.63
C LEU A 299 -12.84 -25.23 -46.99
N THR A 300 -12.00 -25.38 -48.02
CA THR A 300 -12.41 -25.75 -49.39
C THR A 300 -13.44 -24.76 -49.98
N LEU A 301 -13.21 -23.46 -49.77
CA LEU A 301 -14.14 -22.41 -50.22
C LEU A 301 -13.95 -22.08 -51.71
N SER A 302 -15.06 -21.96 -52.44
CA SER A 302 -15.05 -21.60 -53.87
C SER A 302 -14.72 -20.12 -54.13
N GLN A 303 -14.87 -19.26 -53.12
CA GLN A 303 -14.53 -17.84 -53.15
C GLN A 303 -13.65 -17.51 -51.95
N PRO A 304 -12.73 -16.52 -52.06
CA PRO A 304 -11.92 -16.10 -50.93
C PRO A 304 -12.82 -15.51 -49.82
N PRO A 305 -12.60 -15.87 -48.55
CA PRO A 305 -13.33 -15.26 -47.43
C PRO A 305 -12.95 -13.79 -47.26
N SER A 306 -13.86 -12.99 -46.72
CA SER A 306 -13.57 -11.64 -46.26
C SER A 306 -12.66 -11.68 -45.03
N VAL A 307 -11.80 -10.66 -44.85
CA VAL A 307 -10.92 -10.60 -43.67
C VAL A 307 -11.67 -10.46 -42.34
N THR A 308 -12.93 -10.02 -42.39
CA THR A 308 -13.82 -9.90 -41.23
C THR A 308 -14.72 -11.12 -41.02
N ASP A 309 -14.69 -12.10 -41.93
CA ASP A 309 -15.50 -13.31 -41.80
C ASP A 309 -15.00 -14.17 -40.62
N ASN A 310 -15.94 -14.76 -39.89
CA ASN A 310 -15.65 -15.66 -38.79
C ASN A 310 -15.38 -17.08 -39.31
N PHE A 311 -14.26 -17.68 -38.93
CA PHE A 311 -13.84 -19.03 -39.32
C PHE A 311 -14.91 -20.10 -39.05
N PHE A 312 -15.60 -20.01 -37.91
CA PHE A 312 -16.58 -21.01 -37.48
C PHE A 312 -17.93 -20.83 -38.19
N GLU A 313 -18.30 -19.61 -38.54
CA GLU A 313 -19.50 -19.33 -39.34
C GLU A 313 -19.34 -19.80 -40.79
N LEU A 314 -18.10 -19.82 -41.30
CA LEU A 314 -17.76 -20.38 -42.61
C LEU A 314 -17.68 -21.93 -42.62
N GLY A 315 -18.05 -22.60 -41.52
CA GLY A 315 -18.07 -24.06 -41.41
C GLY A 315 -16.80 -24.68 -40.80
N GLY A 316 -15.91 -23.86 -40.25
CA GLY A 316 -14.72 -24.32 -39.52
C GLY A 316 -15.06 -25.02 -38.20
N HIS A 317 -14.24 -26.00 -37.81
CA HIS A 317 -14.35 -26.71 -36.53
C HIS A 317 -12.96 -27.07 -36.00
N SER A 318 -12.87 -27.57 -34.76
CA SER A 318 -11.59 -27.72 -34.03
C SER A 318 -10.50 -28.52 -34.78
N LEU A 319 -10.88 -29.55 -35.54
CA LEU A 319 -9.95 -30.30 -36.39
C LEU A 319 -9.38 -29.45 -37.56
N LEU A 320 -10.22 -28.62 -38.18
CA LEU A 320 -9.79 -27.68 -39.22
C LEU A 320 -8.98 -26.54 -38.62
N SER A 321 -9.31 -26.07 -37.42
CA SER A 321 -8.51 -25.09 -36.68
C SER A 321 -7.09 -25.61 -36.40
N ALA A 322 -6.96 -26.86 -35.94
CA ALA A 322 -5.65 -27.48 -35.73
C ALA A 322 -4.84 -27.57 -37.03
N LYS A 323 -5.49 -27.96 -38.15
CA LYS A 323 -4.87 -27.98 -39.47
C LYS A 323 -4.41 -26.59 -39.92
N VAL A 324 -5.22 -25.56 -39.71
CA VAL A 324 -4.88 -24.17 -40.06
C VAL A 324 -3.69 -23.67 -39.24
N VAL A 325 -3.67 -23.94 -37.93
CA VAL A 325 -2.55 -23.58 -37.05
C VAL A 325 -1.24 -24.21 -37.53
N THR A 326 -1.26 -25.50 -37.90
CA THR A 326 -0.09 -26.17 -38.46
C THR A 326 0.35 -25.54 -39.79
N LEU A 327 -0.59 -25.24 -40.70
CA LEU A 327 -0.28 -24.60 -41.98
C LEU A 327 0.29 -23.19 -41.81
N ILE A 328 -0.13 -22.44 -40.80
CA ILE A 328 0.44 -21.13 -40.47
C ILE A 328 1.89 -21.27 -39.99
N GLU A 329 2.16 -22.25 -39.11
CA GLU A 329 3.53 -22.52 -38.66
C GLU A 329 4.44 -22.94 -39.82
N GLU A 330 3.97 -23.84 -40.69
CA GLU A 330 4.74 -24.35 -41.82
C GLU A 330 4.98 -23.29 -42.91
N LYS A 331 3.94 -22.53 -43.30
CA LYS A 331 4.02 -21.59 -44.44
C LYS A 331 4.52 -20.20 -44.04
N LEU A 332 4.28 -19.77 -42.80
CA LEU A 332 4.56 -18.41 -42.35
C LEU A 332 5.58 -18.35 -41.21
N GLY A 333 5.93 -19.48 -40.58
CA GLY A 333 6.91 -19.53 -39.49
C GLY A 333 6.41 -18.97 -38.15
N TYR A 334 5.10 -18.71 -38.04
CA TYR A 334 4.46 -18.20 -36.82
C TYR A 334 3.84 -19.33 -36.00
N ARG A 335 4.18 -19.39 -34.72
CA ARG A 335 3.56 -20.33 -33.78
C ARG A 335 2.36 -19.69 -33.11
N ILE A 336 1.16 -20.12 -33.49
CA ILE A 336 -0.08 -19.71 -32.85
C ILE A 336 -0.63 -20.90 -32.06
N SER A 337 -0.98 -20.70 -30.79
CA SER A 337 -1.67 -21.73 -30.03
C SER A 337 -3.11 -21.88 -30.51
N LEU A 338 -3.68 -23.09 -30.43
CA LEU A 338 -5.11 -23.30 -30.69
C LEU A 338 -5.98 -22.35 -29.86
N LYS A 339 -5.61 -22.06 -28.61
CA LYS A 339 -6.30 -21.10 -27.75
C LYS A 339 -6.36 -19.70 -28.37
N GLN A 340 -5.25 -19.20 -28.93
CA GLN A 340 -5.22 -17.90 -29.62
C GLN A 340 -6.08 -17.91 -30.88
N PHE A 341 -6.07 -19.01 -31.63
CA PHE A 341 -6.94 -19.18 -32.81
C PHE A 341 -8.43 -19.04 -32.45
N PHE A 342 -8.87 -19.65 -31.34
CA PHE A 342 -10.25 -19.53 -30.87
C PHE A 342 -10.61 -18.12 -30.36
N GLN A 343 -9.63 -17.40 -29.81
CA GLN A 343 -9.83 -16.03 -29.32
C GLN A 343 -9.89 -15.00 -30.44
N GLN A 344 -9.36 -15.32 -31.62
CA GLN A 344 -9.25 -14.42 -32.76
C GLN A 344 -9.77 -15.12 -34.02
N PRO A 345 -11.11 -15.31 -34.12
CA PRO A 345 -11.71 -16.15 -35.15
C PRO A 345 -11.85 -15.46 -36.51
N THR A 346 -11.19 -14.33 -36.73
CA THR A 346 -11.17 -13.58 -38.01
C THR A 346 -9.73 -13.40 -38.49
N ILE A 347 -9.55 -13.25 -39.81
CA ILE A 347 -8.23 -13.08 -40.42
C ILE A 347 -7.59 -11.75 -39.98
N GLU A 348 -8.39 -10.69 -39.86
CA GLU A 348 -7.94 -9.39 -39.35
C GLU A 348 -7.37 -9.48 -37.92
N ALA A 349 -8.12 -10.09 -37.00
CA ALA A 349 -7.71 -10.18 -35.60
C ALA A 349 -6.44 -11.02 -35.43
N MET A 350 -6.31 -12.09 -36.22
CA MET A 350 -5.17 -12.98 -36.19
C MET A 350 -3.91 -12.30 -36.74
N ALA A 351 -4.02 -11.58 -37.85
CA ALA A 351 -2.90 -10.82 -38.44
C ALA A 351 -2.34 -9.79 -37.44
N LEU A 352 -3.22 -9.04 -36.76
CA LEU A 352 -2.83 -8.05 -35.76
C LEU A 352 -2.07 -8.69 -34.58
N SER A 353 -2.52 -9.84 -34.09
CA SER A 353 -1.84 -10.51 -32.97
C SER A 353 -0.49 -11.10 -33.35
N MET A 354 -0.36 -11.60 -34.59
CA MET A 354 0.91 -12.10 -35.12
C MET A 354 1.95 -10.97 -35.26
N GLU A 355 1.52 -9.77 -35.65
CA GLU A 355 2.38 -8.58 -35.73
C GLU A 355 2.87 -8.12 -34.34
N GLN A 356 2.05 -8.23 -33.30
CA GLN A 356 2.42 -7.90 -31.91
C GLN A 356 3.43 -8.90 -31.31
N GLN A 357 3.37 -10.18 -31.69
CA GLN A 357 4.33 -11.20 -31.21
C GLN A 357 5.74 -11.02 -31.79
N THR A 358 5.87 -10.35 -32.94
CA THR A 358 7.19 -9.96 -33.48
C THR A 358 7.85 -8.81 -32.72
N SER A 359 7.10 -8.01 -31.96
CA SER A 359 7.64 -6.97 -31.08
C SER A 359 7.97 -7.46 -29.65
N ASP A 360 7.36 -8.56 -29.18
CA ASP A 360 7.47 -9.04 -27.79
C ASP A 360 8.55 -10.11 -27.54
N LYS A 361 9.37 -10.46 -28.56
CA LYS A 361 10.43 -11.48 -28.43
C LYS A 361 11.65 -11.05 -27.60
N ASP A 362 11.69 -9.81 -27.09
CA ASP A 362 12.80 -9.28 -26.28
C ASP A 362 12.52 -9.22 -24.76
N SER A 363 11.38 -9.73 -24.27
CA SER A 363 11.00 -9.56 -22.86
C SER A 363 10.17 -10.70 -22.26
N SER A 364 10.76 -11.88 -22.02
CA SER A 364 10.17 -12.84 -21.07
C SER A 364 11.16 -13.88 -20.49
N GLU A 365 11.43 -13.76 -19.19
CA GLU A 365 11.86 -14.74 -18.16
C GLU A 365 12.20 -13.90 -16.90
N GLU A 366 11.81 -14.11 -15.64
CA GLU A 366 10.99 -15.08 -14.88
C GLU A 366 10.73 -14.45 -13.45
N HIS A 367 9.72 -14.90 -12.70
CA HIS A 367 9.31 -14.39 -11.36
C HIS A 367 10.14 -14.95 -10.17
N GLY A 368 10.37 -14.16 -9.10
CA GLY A 368 10.53 -14.69 -7.73
C GLY A 368 11.59 -14.03 -6.82
N GLY A 369 11.13 -13.18 -5.86
CA GLY A 369 11.80 -12.81 -4.60
C GLY A 369 12.98 -11.83 -4.71
N ILE A 370 13.05 -10.84 -3.80
CA ILE A 370 14.18 -9.90 -3.66
C ILE A 370 15.51 -10.65 -3.66
N ARG A 371 16.20 -10.65 -4.79
CA ARG A 371 17.58 -11.09 -4.93
C ARG A 371 18.46 -9.86 -5.14
N TRP A 372 19.31 -9.59 -4.15
CA TRP A 372 20.56 -8.90 -4.38
C TRP A 372 21.65 -9.95 -4.65
N PRO A 373 22.51 -9.76 -5.67
CA PRO A 373 22.56 -8.64 -6.62
C PRO A 373 21.39 -8.64 -7.61
N LEU A 374 21.09 -7.45 -8.17
CA LEU A 374 20.11 -7.24 -9.25
C LEU A 374 20.21 -8.38 -10.29
N PRO A 375 19.10 -8.91 -10.83
CA PRO A 375 19.15 -9.87 -11.92
C PRO A 375 20.07 -9.35 -13.02
N LYS A 376 20.99 -10.19 -13.54
CA LYS A 376 22.01 -9.75 -14.52
C LYS A 376 21.40 -9.01 -15.71
N ALA A 377 20.22 -9.43 -16.16
CA ALA A 377 19.47 -8.76 -17.23
C ALA A 377 19.12 -7.29 -16.88
N LEU A 378 18.65 -7.03 -15.66
CA LEU A 378 18.35 -5.68 -15.17
C LEU A 378 19.62 -4.87 -14.92
N GLN A 379 20.71 -5.51 -14.49
CA GLN A 379 22.01 -4.86 -14.35
C GLN A 379 22.55 -4.36 -15.70
N TYR A 380 22.51 -5.17 -16.76
CA TYR A 380 22.92 -4.74 -18.10
C TYR A 380 22.04 -3.63 -18.65
N LYS A 381 20.71 -3.73 -18.47
CA LYS A 381 19.76 -2.68 -18.84
C LYS A 381 20.04 -1.38 -18.08
N LEU A 382 20.38 -1.44 -16.80
CA LEU A 382 20.74 -0.28 -15.98
C LEU A 382 22.05 0.36 -16.46
N GLU A 383 23.08 -0.43 -16.75
CA GLU A 383 24.36 0.06 -17.25
C GLU A 383 24.20 0.76 -18.61
N SER A 384 23.50 0.14 -19.56
CA SER A 384 23.23 0.75 -20.88
C SER A 384 22.35 2.00 -20.75
N TYR A 385 21.34 1.94 -19.89
CA TYR A 385 20.45 3.06 -19.62
C TYR A 385 21.21 4.24 -19.04
N VAL A 386 22.06 4.04 -18.03
CA VAL A 386 22.89 5.10 -17.44
C VAL A 386 23.88 5.68 -18.44
N CYS A 387 24.50 4.85 -19.29
CA CYS A 387 25.42 5.31 -20.34
C CYS A 387 24.78 6.23 -21.40
N SER A 388 23.45 6.29 -21.49
CA SER A 388 22.77 7.20 -22.41
C SER A 388 22.68 8.66 -21.93
N TRP A 389 22.93 8.96 -20.65
CA TRP A 389 23.05 10.36 -20.19
C TRP A 389 24.46 10.87 -20.46
N GLY A 390 24.55 12.01 -21.15
CA GLY A 390 25.80 12.78 -21.22
C GLY A 390 26.07 13.50 -19.90
N GLY A 391 27.33 13.61 -19.50
CA GLY A 391 27.73 14.36 -18.29
C GLY A 391 28.93 13.76 -17.57
N GLU A 392 29.46 14.49 -16.59
CA GLU A 392 30.57 14.03 -15.75
C GLU A 392 30.03 13.13 -14.64
N ARG A 393 30.57 11.91 -14.57
CA ARG A 393 30.24 10.96 -13.50
C ARG A 393 31.03 11.31 -12.25
N ALA A 394 30.46 11.05 -11.08
CA ALA A 394 31.14 11.27 -9.80
C ALA A 394 32.43 10.42 -9.66
N SER A 395 32.49 9.28 -10.36
CA SER A 395 33.71 8.49 -10.61
C SER A 395 33.53 7.63 -11.87
N THR A 396 34.61 7.04 -12.40
CA THR A 396 34.60 6.23 -13.63
C THR A 396 33.62 5.05 -13.56
N GLU A 397 33.35 4.52 -12.37
CA GLU A 397 32.44 3.38 -12.13
C GLU A 397 31.10 3.81 -11.51
N SER A 398 30.88 5.12 -11.28
CA SER A 398 29.69 5.65 -10.63
C SER A 398 28.48 5.65 -11.56
N LEU A 399 27.31 5.30 -11.02
CA LEU A 399 26.01 5.51 -11.68
C LEU A 399 25.43 6.90 -11.37
N ILE A 400 26.04 7.62 -10.44
CA ILE A 400 25.71 8.98 -10.06
C ILE A 400 26.52 9.98 -10.91
N PHE A 401 25.80 10.93 -11.50
CA PHE A 401 26.35 12.10 -12.19
C PHE A 401 26.53 13.25 -11.20
N ALA A 402 27.48 14.15 -11.43
CA ALA A 402 27.74 15.25 -10.52
C ALA A 402 27.91 16.58 -11.26
N HIS A 403 27.27 17.62 -10.71
CA HIS A 403 27.53 19.02 -11.03
C HIS A 403 27.95 19.75 -9.76
N HIS A 404 28.84 20.74 -9.93
CA HIS A 404 29.24 21.66 -8.87
C HIS A 404 29.79 20.95 -7.62
N VAL A 405 30.58 19.89 -7.83
CA VAL A 405 31.13 19.01 -6.76
C VAL A 405 31.95 19.78 -5.70
N LYS A 406 32.46 20.97 -6.06
CA LYS A 406 33.23 21.88 -5.20
C LYS A 406 32.37 22.93 -4.47
N GLY A 407 31.05 22.85 -4.58
CA GLY A 407 30.12 23.74 -3.88
C GLY A 407 30.26 23.61 -2.36
N THR A 408 29.84 24.66 -1.64
CA THR A 408 30.03 24.78 -0.19
C THR A 408 28.80 24.35 0.62
N LEU A 409 27.64 24.19 -0.02
CA LEU A 409 26.40 23.77 0.64
C LEU A 409 26.33 22.23 0.75
N PRO A 410 25.51 21.69 1.68
CA PRO A 410 25.27 20.25 1.76
C PRO A 410 24.74 19.70 0.43
N PRO A 411 25.19 18.52 -0.02
CA PRO A 411 24.88 18.01 -1.35
C PRO A 411 23.40 17.62 -1.48
N LEU A 412 22.84 17.90 -2.66
CA LEU A 412 21.51 17.45 -3.06
C LEU A 412 21.66 16.27 -4.03
N PHE A 413 21.16 15.11 -3.63
CA PHE A 413 21.05 13.93 -4.46
C PHE A 413 19.64 13.88 -5.04
N TRP A 414 19.50 13.82 -6.36
CA TRP A 414 18.18 13.90 -7.00
C TRP A 414 18.00 12.81 -8.07
N VAL A 415 16.85 12.13 -8.02
CA VAL A 415 16.45 11.10 -8.98
C VAL A 415 15.65 11.75 -10.11
N PHE A 416 16.21 11.79 -11.33
CA PHE A 416 15.56 12.38 -12.51
C PHE A 416 15.08 11.32 -13.52
N GLN A 417 14.24 11.77 -14.45
CA GLN A 417 13.87 11.01 -15.65
C GLN A 417 14.76 11.39 -16.84
N GLY A 418 15.01 12.69 -17.05
CA GLY A 418 15.80 13.21 -18.16
C GLY A 418 17.11 13.90 -17.75
N ASP A 419 18.08 13.94 -18.66
CA ASP A 419 19.35 14.67 -18.50
C ASP A 419 19.15 16.19 -18.53
N GLN A 420 18.22 16.66 -19.37
CA GLN A 420 17.87 18.08 -19.43
C GLN A 420 17.34 18.60 -18.08
N GLU A 421 16.58 17.79 -17.34
CA GLU A 421 16.06 18.14 -16.01
C GLU A 421 17.21 18.39 -15.03
N PHE A 422 18.21 17.50 -15.04
CA PHE A 422 19.40 17.59 -14.20
C PHE A 422 20.24 18.84 -14.54
N ALA A 423 20.50 19.07 -15.83
CA ALA A 423 21.27 20.23 -16.28
C ALA A 423 20.57 21.56 -15.95
N GLN A 424 19.24 21.64 -16.13
CA GLN A 424 18.46 22.82 -15.79
C GLN A 424 18.46 23.08 -14.28
N LEU A 425 18.24 22.05 -13.45
CA LEU A 425 18.27 22.23 -12.01
C LEU A 425 19.65 22.68 -11.52
N ALA A 426 20.73 22.09 -12.04
CA ALA A 426 22.10 22.52 -11.72
C ALA A 426 22.32 24.01 -12.02
N LYS A 427 21.95 24.45 -13.22
CA LYS A 427 22.07 25.86 -13.66
C LYS A 427 21.39 26.83 -12.68
N TYR A 428 20.19 26.51 -12.20
CA TYR A 428 19.38 27.42 -11.38
C TYR A 428 19.62 27.32 -9.87
N LEU A 429 20.17 26.21 -9.37
CA LEU A 429 20.66 26.13 -7.99
C LEU A 429 21.99 26.86 -7.80
N GLY A 430 22.78 26.99 -8.87
CA GLY A 430 24.05 27.71 -8.90
C GLY A 430 25.23 26.89 -8.38
N ASP A 431 26.43 27.45 -8.54
CA ASP A 431 27.71 26.74 -8.34
C ASP A 431 28.01 26.38 -6.88
N SER A 432 27.35 27.05 -5.93
CA SER A 432 27.53 26.81 -4.49
C SER A 432 26.84 25.54 -4.00
N GLN A 433 25.89 24.99 -4.77
CA GLN A 433 25.09 23.82 -4.41
C GLN A 433 25.60 22.58 -5.16
N PRO A 434 26.31 21.65 -4.48
CA PRO A 434 26.63 20.36 -5.09
C PRO A 434 25.35 19.60 -5.43
N LEU A 435 25.22 19.16 -6.69
CA LEU A 435 24.06 18.42 -7.18
C LEU A 435 24.51 17.10 -7.80
N TYR A 436 23.90 16.01 -7.33
CA TYR A 436 24.20 14.66 -7.78
C TYR A 436 22.96 14.04 -8.42
N GLY A 437 23.07 13.66 -9.69
CA GLY A 437 21.97 13.11 -10.49
C GLY A 437 21.96 11.58 -10.49
N MET A 438 20.81 11.00 -10.19
CA MET A 438 20.50 9.57 -10.27
C MET A 438 19.38 9.34 -11.28
N ARG A 439 19.35 8.18 -11.95
CA ARG A 439 18.29 7.88 -12.92
C ARG A 439 17.17 7.07 -12.28
N SER A 440 15.94 7.39 -12.63
CA SER A 440 14.72 6.76 -12.11
C SER A 440 14.43 5.33 -12.60
N GLY A 441 15.17 4.83 -13.59
CA GLY A 441 14.93 3.50 -14.17
C GLY A 441 13.63 3.36 -14.98
N HIS A 442 12.92 4.45 -15.30
CA HIS A 442 11.55 4.41 -15.83
C HIS A 442 11.36 3.73 -17.20
N LEU A 443 12.44 3.49 -17.96
CA LEU A 443 12.39 2.76 -19.24
C LEU A 443 12.79 1.29 -19.12
N ILE A 444 13.26 0.86 -17.95
CA ILE A 444 13.94 -0.44 -17.78
C ILE A 444 13.43 -1.26 -16.60
N MET A 445 12.56 -0.69 -15.77
CA MET A 445 12.11 -1.24 -14.50
C MET A 445 10.59 -1.30 -14.46
N ASP A 446 10.05 -2.45 -14.06
CA ASP A 446 8.67 -2.57 -13.62
C ASP A 446 8.60 -2.01 -12.19
N TYR A 447 7.76 -1.01 -11.92
CA TYR A 447 7.70 -0.28 -10.63
C TYR A 447 7.07 -1.12 -9.49
N GLN A 448 7.51 -2.36 -9.35
CA GLN A 448 7.23 -3.23 -8.21
C GLN A 448 8.11 -2.85 -7.03
N GLU A 449 7.66 -3.18 -5.82
CA GLU A 449 8.35 -2.82 -4.58
C GLU A 449 9.79 -3.36 -4.54
N ASP A 450 9.99 -4.61 -4.94
CA ASP A 450 11.31 -5.27 -4.93
C ASP A 450 12.34 -4.54 -5.80
N ASP A 451 11.93 -4.10 -6.99
CA ASP A 451 12.80 -3.38 -7.93
C ASP A 451 13.14 -1.97 -7.42
N ILE A 452 12.15 -1.26 -6.88
CA ILE A 452 12.35 0.05 -6.24
C ILE A 452 13.36 -0.05 -5.10
N GLN A 453 13.21 -1.06 -4.23
CA GLN A 453 14.11 -1.29 -3.10
C GLN A 453 15.53 -1.65 -3.56
N ALA A 454 15.66 -2.46 -4.62
CA ALA A 454 16.96 -2.82 -5.19
C ALA A 454 17.70 -1.61 -5.78
N PHE A 455 17.00 -0.75 -6.53
CA PHE A 455 17.55 0.51 -7.06
C PHE A 455 17.96 1.46 -5.93
N ALA A 456 17.09 1.64 -4.93
CA ALA A 456 17.37 2.49 -3.79
C ALA A 456 18.64 2.03 -3.04
N LEU A 457 18.78 0.73 -2.77
CA LEU A 457 19.93 0.17 -2.08
C LEU A 457 21.25 0.38 -2.85
N ARG A 458 21.20 0.26 -4.19
CA ARG A 458 22.35 0.55 -5.05
C ARG A 458 22.78 2.00 -4.92
N TYR A 459 21.84 2.95 -5.01
CA TYR A 459 22.14 4.37 -4.88
C TYR A 459 22.64 4.73 -3.48
N VAL A 460 22.04 4.19 -2.41
CA VAL A 460 22.51 4.38 -1.03
C VAL A 460 23.99 4.00 -0.89
N THR A 461 24.37 2.84 -1.44
CA THR A 461 25.76 2.37 -1.40
C THR A 461 26.73 3.34 -2.09
N GLU A 462 26.32 3.94 -3.22
CA GLU A 462 27.14 4.94 -3.92
C GLU A 462 27.16 6.29 -3.21
N ILE A 463 26.02 6.74 -2.67
CA ILE A 463 25.92 7.96 -1.86
C ILE A 463 26.86 7.88 -0.66
N GLU A 464 26.89 6.76 0.05
CA GLU A 464 27.76 6.57 1.22
C GLU A 464 29.25 6.58 0.86
N ARG A 465 29.62 6.10 -0.33
CA ARG A 465 31.00 6.18 -0.84
C ARG A 465 31.40 7.60 -1.20
N LEU A 466 30.51 8.35 -1.84
CA LEU A 466 30.78 9.73 -2.28
C LEU A 466 30.74 10.73 -1.12
N TYR A 467 29.81 10.54 -0.19
CA TYR A 467 29.54 11.48 0.90
C TYR A 467 29.29 10.76 2.24
N PRO A 468 30.35 10.30 2.92
CA PRO A 468 30.26 9.46 4.12
C PRO A 468 29.93 10.24 5.40
N THR A 469 29.92 11.56 5.39
CA THR A 469 29.63 12.39 6.58
C THR A 469 28.55 13.41 6.22
N GLY A 470 27.28 13.15 6.55
CA GLY A 470 26.16 14.08 6.32
C GLY A 470 26.38 15.45 7.00
N PRO A 471 25.48 16.45 6.79
CA PRO A 471 24.13 16.33 6.24
C PRO A 471 24.08 16.26 4.71
N LEU A 472 23.05 15.62 4.17
CA LEU A 472 22.75 15.58 2.73
C LEU A 472 21.24 15.67 2.49
N PHE A 473 20.84 16.02 1.28
CA PHE A 473 19.44 16.03 0.85
C PHE A 473 19.19 14.98 -0.22
N VAL A 474 18.00 14.40 -0.25
CA VAL A 474 17.57 13.46 -1.30
C VAL A 474 16.24 13.92 -1.87
N GLY A 475 16.10 13.91 -3.20
CA GLY A 475 14.89 14.33 -3.89
C GLY A 475 14.59 13.51 -5.13
N GLY A 476 13.38 13.64 -5.67
CA GLY A 476 13.02 13.04 -6.95
C GLY A 476 11.70 13.56 -7.48
N ASN A 477 11.54 13.52 -8.82
CA ASN A 477 10.31 13.91 -9.50
C ASN A 477 9.53 12.69 -10.02
N CYS A 478 8.21 12.75 -9.91
CA CYS A 478 7.27 11.72 -10.34
C CYS A 478 7.67 10.35 -9.76
N GLN A 479 7.92 9.37 -10.61
CA GLN A 479 8.41 8.04 -10.24
C GLN A 479 9.76 8.08 -9.49
N GLY A 480 10.63 9.04 -9.83
CA GLY A 480 11.88 9.27 -9.12
C GLY A 480 11.67 9.65 -7.66
N GLY A 481 10.54 10.28 -7.31
CA GLY A 481 10.17 10.59 -5.92
C GLY A 481 9.96 9.35 -5.06
N VAL A 482 9.47 8.25 -5.63
CA VAL A 482 9.29 6.97 -4.93
C VAL A 482 10.63 6.34 -4.58
N ILE A 483 11.55 6.35 -5.54
CA ILE A 483 12.92 5.86 -5.34
C ILE A 483 13.66 6.76 -4.34
N ALA A 484 13.49 8.08 -4.45
CA ALA A 484 14.06 9.04 -3.52
C ALA A 484 13.59 8.80 -2.07
N LEU A 485 12.31 8.48 -1.86
CA LEU A 485 11.77 8.15 -0.56
C LEU A 485 12.31 6.81 -0.03
N ALA A 486 12.46 5.81 -0.89
CA ALA A 486 13.09 4.54 -0.53
C ALA A 486 14.58 4.73 -0.16
N ILE A 487 15.32 5.54 -0.92
CA ILE A 487 16.70 5.96 -0.60
C ILE A 487 16.72 6.64 0.77
N ALA A 488 15.85 7.63 0.98
CA ALA A 488 15.75 8.36 2.24
C ALA A 488 15.48 7.42 3.43
N GLN A 489 14.58 6.44 3.27
CA GLN A 489 14.29 5.44 4.30
C GLN A 489 15.50 4.55 4.60
N HIS A 490 16.24 4.11 3.57
CA HIS A 490 17.48 3.34 3.74
C HIS A 490 18.60 4.12 4.40
N LEU A 491 18.74 5.40 4.07
CA LEU A 491 19.70 6.32 4.70
C LEU A 491 19.32 6.58 6.15
N LEU A 492 18.04 6.82 6.44
CA LEU A 492 17.53 7.02 7.81
C LEU A 492 17.79 5.78 8.69
N ARG A 493 17.50 4.57 8.19
CA ARG A 493 17.80 3.30 8.89
C ARG A 493 19.31 3.11 9.16
N ARG A 494 20.17 3.70 8.31
CA ARG A 494 21.63 3.71 8.46
C ARG A 494 22.14 4.91 9.25
N GLN A 495 21.25 5.64 9.94
CA GLN A 495 21.60 6.77 10.81
C GLN A 495 22.31 7.90 10.06
N ARG A 496 21.96 8.11 8.79
CA ARG A 496 22.47 9.23 7.99
C ARG A 496 21.68 10.50 8.32
N ILE A 497 22.38 11.62 8.43
CA ILE A 497 21.75 12.93 8.67
C ILE A 497 21.10 13.40 7.37
N LEU A 498 19.76 13.33 7.32
CA LEU A 498 18.94 13.73 6.19
C LEU A 498 17.93 14.80 6.65
N PRO A 499 18.28 16.10 6.61
CA PRO A 499 17.44 17.16 7.17
C PRO A 499 16.09 17.31 6.47
N LEU A 500 16.02 16.95 5.19
CA LEU A 500 14.79 17.00 4.40
C LEU A 500 14.90 16.09 3.18
N ALA A 501 13.85 15.32 2.92
CA ALA A 501 13.64 14.63 1.64
C ALA A 501 12.67 15.42 0.76
N PHE A 502 12.85 15.41 -0.56
CA PHE A 502 11.94 16.05 -1.51
C PHE A 502 11.20 15.00 -2.33
N VAL A 503 9.88 15.15 -2.42
CA VAL A 503 9.03 14.29 -3.23
C VAL A 503 8.18 15.19 -4.12
N MET A 504 8.48 15.21 -5.41
CA MET A 504 7.74 16.04 -6.37
C MET A 504 6.77 15.19 -7.17
N GLU A 505 5.51 15.65 -7.28
CA GLU A 505 4.50 15.07 -8.17
C GLU A 505 4.28 13.57 -7.93
N TRP A 506 4.19 13.21 -6.65
CA TRP A 506 3.99 11.83 -6.26
C TRP A 506 2.51 11.49 -6.13
N SER A 507 2.13 10.37 -6.73
CA SER A 507 0.80 9.79 -6.57
C SER A 507 0.91 8.44 -5.83
N PHE A 508 0.37 8.43 -4.62
CA PHE A 508 -0.13 7.26 -3.88
C PHE A 508 0.79 6.02 -3.84
N GLY A 509 1.70 6.01 -2.87
CA GLY A 509 2.31 4.81 -2.30
C GLY A 509 2.17 4.79 -0.77
N THR A 510 2.05 3.60 -0.19
CA THR A 510 1.67 3.37 1.22
C THR A 510 2.86 3.26 2.18
N GLN A 511 4.09 3.52 1.73
CA GLN A 511 5.27 3.36 2.56
C GLN A 511 5.46 4.56 3.49
N PRO A 512 5.23 4.42 4.82
CA PRO A 512 5.42 5.50 5.75
C PRO A 512 6.91 5.88 5.82
N TYR A 513 7.16 7.17 5.95
CA TYR A 513 8.49 7.73 6.15
C TYR A 513 8.47 8.66 7.35
N LEU A 514 9.27 8.32 8.36
CA LEU A 514 9.27 9.00 9.66
C LEU A 514 10.18 10.23 9.70
N GLY A 515 11.00 10.46 8.67
CA GLY A 515 11.84 11.66 8.59
C GLY A 515 11.09 12.84 7.97
N SER A 516 11.75 14.01 7.98
CA SER A 516 11.20 15.24 7.41
C SER A 516 11.09 15.15 5.88
N VAL A 517 9.93 15.46 5.32
CA VAL A 517 9.68 15.43 3.87
C VAL A 517 8.99 16.70 3.36
N ALA A 518 9.40 17.20 2.20
CA ALA A 518 8.73 18.25 1.46
C ALA A 518 8.08 17.68 0.20
N PHE A 519 6.76 17.78 0.15
CA PHE A 519 6.00 17.46 -1.05
C PHE A 519 5.89 18.70 -1.95
N LEU A 520 6.34 18.58 -3.19
CA LEU A 520 6.29 19.65 -4.18
C LEU A 520 5.20 19.31 -5.22
N TYR A 521 4.18 20.17 -5.35
CA TYR A 521 3.11 20.01 -6.35
C TYR A 521 3.00 21.21 -7.27
N GLY A 522 2.84 20.94 -8.56
CA GLY A 522 2.52 21.96 -9.54
C GLY A 522 1.17 22.59 -9.28
N GLN A 523 1.08 23.92 -9.27
CA GLN A 523 -0.18 24.66 -9.12
C GLN A 523 -1.22 24.20 -10.15
N ASP A 524 -0.78 23.98 -11.39
CA ASP A 524 -1.62 23.56 -12.52
C ASP A 524 -1.50 22.05 -12.81
N SER A 525 -0.89 21.27 -11.91
CA SER A 525 -0.72 19.84 -12.14
C SER A 525 -1.99 19.07 -11.85
N VAL A 526 -2.32 18.12 -12.73
CA VAL A 526 -3.39 17.14 -12.50
C VAL A 526 -3.14 16.24 -11.28
N PHE A 527 -1.90 16.15 -10.81
CA PHE A 527 -1.53 15.40 -9.60
C PHE A 527 -1.58 16.24 -8.33
N ASN A 528 -1.90 17.54 -8.42
CA ASN A 528 -2.07 18.40 -7.27
C ASN A 528 -3.32 17.97 -6.47
N PRO A 529 -3.16 17.41 -5.26
CA PRO A 529 -4.30 16.90 -4.51
C PRO A 529 -5.24 18.02 -4.05
N TYR A 530 -4.76 19.27 -3.98
CA TYR A 530 -5.59 20.43 -3.60
C TYR A 530 -6.56 20.86 -4.70
N LEU A 531 -6.45 20.34 -5.93
CA LEU A 531 -7.47 20.54 -6.96
C LEU A 531 -8.70 19.66 -6.72
N SER A 532 -8.53 18.53 -6.01
CA SER A 532 -9.59 17.54 -5.78
C SER A 532 -10.08 17.50 -4.32
N PHE A 533 -9.28 17.99 -3.37
CA PHE A 533 -9.50 17.84 -1.94
C PHE A 533 -9.18 19.13 -1.19
N GLN A 534 -9.99 19.52 -0.19
CA GLN A 534 -9.72 20.75 0.57
C GLN A 534 -8.60 20.59 1.60
N HIS A 535 -8.48 19.40 2.19
CA HIS A 535 -7.53 19.14 3.28
C HIS A 535 -6.71 17.85 3.10
N PRO A 536 -5.98 17.67 1.98
CA PRO A 536 -5.24 16.43 1.73
C PRO A 536 -4.07 16.18 2.69
N HIS A 537 -3.53 17.23 3.33
CA HIS A 537 -2.44 17.12 4.29
C HIS A 537 -2.76 16.27 5.53
N LEU A 538 -4.04 16.18 5.94
CA LEU A 538 -4.44 15.43 7.14
C LEU A 538 -4.10 13.93 7.05
N PHE A 539 -3.97 13.39 5.85
CA PHE A 539 -3.66 11.97 5.63
C PHE A 539 -2.18 11.69 5.63
N TRP A 540 -1.39 12.63 5.13
CA TRP A 540 0.05 12.54 5.22
C TRP A 540 0.51 12.57 6.67
N GLN A 541 -0.21 13.21 7.58
CA GLN A 541 0.17 13.26 9.00
C GLN A 541 0.42 11.87 9.63
N ARG A 542 -0.30 10.82 9.21
CA ARG A 542 -0.11 9.47 9.75
C ARG A 542 1.14 8.77 9.19
N SER A 543 1.42 8.94 7.90
CA SER A 543 2.51 8.25 7.20
C SER A 543 3.80 9.09 7.12
N PHE A 544 3.67 10.40 7.31
CA PHE A 544 4.68 11.45 7.20
C PHE A 544 4.43 12.47 8.33
N PRO A 545 4.80 12.13 9.57
CA PRO A 545 4.49 12.97 10.73
C PRO A 545 5.10 14.37 10.65
N ASP A 546 6.28 14.49 10.02
CA ASP A 546 6.95 15.75 9.73
C ASP A 546 6.97 15.99 8.21
N HIS A 547 5.88 16.57 7.70
CA HIS A 547 5.76 16.91 6.28
C HIS A 547 5.46 18.39 6.07
N ARG A 548 5.94 18.91 4.94
CA ARG A 548 5.56 20.22 4.41
C ARG A 548 5.10 20.10 2.97
N ILE A 549 4.33 21.07 2.54
CA ILE A 549 3.69 21.08 1.23
C ILE A 549 4.02 22.41 0.58
N GLU A 550 4.59 22.33 -0.60
CA GLU A 550 5.06 23.48 -1.35
C GLU A 550 4.45 23.47 -2.74
N MET A 551 3.81 24.59 -3.09
CA MET A 551 3.20 24.78 -4.39
C MET A 551 4.20 25.45 -5.33
N ILE A 552 4.54 24.77 -6.42
CA ILE A 552 5.49 25.25 -7.43
C ILE A 552 4.76 25.62 -8.73
N PRO A 553 5.27 26.58 -9.53
CA PRO A 553 4.63 26.95 -10.79
C PRO A 553 4.72 25.82 -11.83
N GLY A 554 3.68 25.71 -12.66
CA GLY A 554 3.65 24.82 -13.82
C GLY A 554 2.78 23.58 -13.65
N ALA A 555 2.47 22.95 -14.79
CA ALA A 555 1.78 21.68 -14.90
C ALA A 555 2.76 20.49 -14.93
N HIS A 556 2.22 19.27 -14.81
CA HIS A 556 3.01 18.05 -14.89
C HIS A 556 3.90 18.00 -16.15
N GLY A 557 5.19 17.66 -15.97
CA GLY A 557 6.19 17.62 -17.05
C GLY A 557 6.70 18.99 -17.51
N LYS A 558 6.31 20.10 -16.85
CA LYS A 558 6.73 21.47 -17.20
C LYS A 558 7.52 22.17 -16.09
N PHE A 559 8.04 21.44 -15.10
CA PHE A 559 8.74 22.05 -13.96
C PHE A 559 10.16 22.51 -14.30
N PHE A 560 10.88 21.75 -15.12
CA PHE A 560 12.28 22.00 -15.46
C PHE A 560 12.47 22.90 -16.69
N VAL A 561 11.44 23.66 -17.07
CA VAL A 561 11.48 24.63 -18.18
C VAL A 561 11.22 26.04 -17.68
N GLU A 562 11.72 27.05 -18.38
CA GLU A 562 11.44 28.46 -18.07
C GLU A 562 9.96 28.82 -18.36
N PRO A 563 9.30 29.63 -17.50
CA PRO A 563 9.84 30.27 -16.30
C PRO A 563 9.76 29.40 -15.03
N ASN A 564 9.09 28.24 -15.09
CA ASN A 564 8.75 27.41 -13.92
C ASN A 564 9.96 26.95 -13.10
N ILE A 565 11.08 26.64 -13.76
CA ILE A 565 12.31 26.18 -13.10
C ILE A 565 12.87 27.20 -12.09
N GLN A 566 12.63 28.50 -12.30
CA GLN A 566 13.05 29.54 -11.35
C GLN A 566 12.25 29.47 -10.04
N GLY A 567 10.94 29.22 -10.14
CA GLY A 567 10.08 29.00 -8.97
C GLY A 567 10.39 27.70 -8.26
N LEU A 568 10.69 26.64 -9.03
CA LEU A 568 11.10 25.36 -8.47
C LEU A 568 12.44 25.47 -7.70
N SER A 569 13.48 26.00 -8.34
CA SER A 569 14.83 26.09 -7.73
C SER A 569 14.83 26.99 -6.49
N SER A 570 14.12 28.12 -6.54
CA SER A 570 13.98 29.01 -5.38
C SER A 570 13.26 28.33 -4.21
N THR A 571 12.22 27.54 -4.48
CA THR A 571 11.50 26.75 -3.48
C THR A 571 12.40 25.69 -2.85
N ILE A 572 13.14 24.92 -3.66
CA ILE A 572 14.09 23.91 -3.17
C ILE A 572 15.17 24.56 -2.29
N SER A 573 15.80 25.63 -2.76
CA SER A 573 16.85 26.35 -2.03
C SER A 573 16.35 26.90 -0.69
N ARG A 574 15.15 27.50 -0.67
CA ARG A 574 14.51 27.97 0.56
C ARG A 574 14.26 26.82 1.54
N CYS A 575 13.67 25.73 1.07
CA CYS A 575 13.37 24.57 1.90
C CYS A 575 14.64 23.93 2.51
N MET A 576 15.71 23.80 1.73
CA MET A 576 16.99 23.29 2.23
C MET A 576 17.59 24.21 3.29
N ALA A 577 17.58 25.52 3.06
CA ALA A 577 18.09 26.49 4.02
C ALA A 577 17.29 26.49 5.33
N GLU A 578 15.96 26.44 5.25
CA GLU A 578 15.08 26.31 6.41
C GLU A 578 15.30 25.00 7.15
N ALA A 579 15.45 23.88 6.44
CA ALA A 579 15.69 22.57 7.04
C ALA A 579 17.03 22.54 7.80
N ILE A 580 18.09 23.15 7.25
CA ILE A 580 19.38 23.28 7.96
C ILE A 580 19.21 24.14 9.22
N LYS A 581 18.48 25.26 9.12
CA LYS A 581 18.26 26.18 10.24
C LYS A 581 17.41 25.58 11.35
N ASN A 582 16.37 24.83 11.00
CA ASN A 582 15.38 24.29 11.93
C ASN A 582 15.71 22.87 12.40
N SER A 583 16.75 22.24 11.85
CA SER A 583 17.18 20.93 12.30
C SER A 583 17.77 21.03 13.71
N PRO A 584 17.20 20.35 14.71
CA PRO A 584 17.79 20.27 16.05
C PRO A 584 19.11 19.47 16.07
N LEU A 585 19.50 18.84 14.96
CA LEU A 585 20.64 17.92 14.81
C LEU A 585 21.99 18.62 14.52
N PHE A 586 22.07 19.95 14.67
CA PHE A 586 23.35 20.65 14.60
C PHE A 586 23.63 21.31 15.93
N ILE A 587 24.12 20.54 16.92
CA ILE A 587 24.97 21.11 17.96
C ILE A 587 26.32 21.38 17.27
N PRO A 588 26.68 22.64 16.99
CA PRO A 588 27.98 22.94 16.41
C PRO A 588 29.07 22.34 17.29
N THR A 589 30.19 21.88 16.73
CA THR A 589 31.27 21.26 17.50
C THR A 589 31.71 22.12 18.70
N SER A 590 31.60 23.46 18.59
CA SER A 590 31.87 24.42 19.66
C SER A 590 30.94 24.32 20.89
N ASP A 591 29.73 23.78 20.72
CA ASP A 591 28.68 23.69 21.73
C ASP A 591 28.40 22.25 22.21
N ARG A 592 29.18 21.26 21.79
CA ARG A 592 29.04 19.86 22.27
C ARG A 592 29.65 19.70 23.66
N LYS A 593 28.99 20.26 24.67
CA LYS A 593 29.46 20.25 26.06
C LYS A 593 28.44 19.57 26.98
N ALA A 594 28.90 18.57 27.71
CA ALA A 594 28.09 17.82 28.66
C ALA A 594 28.95 17.36 29.84
N GLU A 595 28.35 17.29 31.03
CA GLU A 595 29.01 16.73 32.22
C GLU A 595 28.30 15.42 32.59
N ILE A 596 29.07 14.33 32.68
CA ILE A 596 28.59 13.00 33.07
C ILE A 596 29.20 12.64 34.42
N THR A 597 28.38 12.18 35.36
CA THR A 597 28.83 11.65 36.66
C THR A 597 28.13 10.35 36.97
N VAL A 598 28.88 9.27 37.18
CA VAL A 598 28.32 7.98 37.61
C VAL A 598 28.22 7.95 39.12
N LEU A 599 27.02 7.66 39.64
CA LEU A 599 26.70 7.75 41.06
C LEU A 599 26.94 6.44 41.82
N ASN A 600 26.88 5.29 41.15
CA ASN A 600 26.91 3.96 41.76
C ASN A 600 27.82 2.98 40.99
N LEU A 601 29.03 3.41 40.61
CA LEU A 601 29.97 2.54 39.90
C LEU A 601 30.40 1.36 40.81
N PRO A 602 30.16 0.10 40.43
CA PRO A 602 30.59 -1.05 41.20
C PRO A 602 32.12 -1.13 41.33
N ASN A 603 32.60 -1.56 42.49
CA ASN A 603 34.03 -1.83 42.71
C ASN A 603 34.51 -3.07 41.94
N THR A 604 33.59 -3.92 41.49
CA THR A 604 33.90 -5.18 40.81
C THR A 604 32.80 -5.52 39.82
N PHE A 605 33.18 -5.92 38.60
CA PHE A 605 32.26 -6.40 37.58
C PHE A 605 32.52 -7.88 37.33
N MET A 606 31.45 -8.64 37.15
CA MET A 606 31.49 -10.05 36.79
C MET A 606 31.37 -10.19 35.30
N SER A 607 32.16 -11.09 34.75
CA SER A 607 32.14 -11.41 33.34
C SER A 607 30.76 -11.95 32.95
N GLY A 608 30.15 -11.39 31.89
CA GLY A 608 28.80 -11.73 31.44
C GLY A 608 27.65 -11.13 32.28
N GLY A 609 27.94 -10.44 33.39
CA GLY A 609 26.93 -9.87 34.29
C GLY A 609 26.22 -8.64 33.73
N HIS A 610 24.97 -8.44 34.12
CA HIS A 610 24.15 -7.27 33.81
C HIS A 610 24.13 -6.32 35.01
N TYR A 611 24.27 -5.02 34.76
CA TYR A 611 24.38 -3.95 35.76
C TYR A 611 23.46 -2.80 35.39
N LEU A 612 23.05 -2.01 36.39
CA LEU A 612 22.32 -0.77 36.17
C LEU A 612 23.04 0.41 36.84
N LEU A 613 23.59 1.31 36.03
CA LEU A 613 24.30 2.50 36.52
C LEU A 613 23.36 3.70 36.59
N ALA A 614 23.28 4.33 37.75
CA ALA A 614 22.71 5.64 37.95
C ALA A 614 23.72 6.71 37.52
N VAL A 615 23.34 7.53 36.55
CA VAL A 615 24.19 8.54 35.93
C VAL A 615 23.53 9.91 36.01
N LYS A 616 24.21 10.88 36.58
CA LYS A 616 23.83 12.29 36.53
C LYS A 616 24.41 12.91 35.27
N LEU A 617 23.55 13.50 34.45
CA LEU A 617 23.90 14.17 33.20
C LEU A 617 23.51 15.65 33.28
N ARG A 618 24.42 16.54 32.88
CA ARG A 618 24.15 17.98 32.75
C ARG A 618 24.42 18.47 31.33
N ASN A 619 23.47 19.24 30.80
CA ASN A 619 23.66 20.00 29.57
C ASN A 619 24.58 21.20 29.86
N ALA A 620 25.84 21.14 29.46
CA ALA A 620 26.82 22.22 29.64
C ALA A 620 26.99 23.07 28.37
N SER A 621 26.15 22.86 27.35
CA SER A 621 26.13 23.62 26.10
C SER A 621 25.39 24.96 26.25
N THR A 622 25.53 25.83 25.25
CA THR A 622 24.79 27.10 25.19
C THR A 622 23.38 26.94 24.60
N ILE A 623 23.01 25.73 24.15
CA ILE A 623 21.75 25.45 23.45
C ILE A 623 20.89 24.41 24.20
N ASN A 624 19.59 24.45 23.95
CA ASN A 624 18.65 23.52 24.59
C ASN A 624 18.65 22.17 23.85
N TRP A 625 18.64 21.07 24.58
CA TRP A 625 18.39 19.73 24.04
C TRP A 625 16.90 19.47 24.14
N ASN A 626 16.19 19.37 23.02
CA ASN A 626 14.75 19.11 23.01
C ASN A 626 14.49 17.64 22.70
N ARG A 627 13.66 16.99 23.51
CA ARG A 627 13.08 15.69 23.21
C ARG A 627 12.01 15.88 22.15
N THR A 628 12.29 15.41 20.95
CA THR A 628 11.23 15.03 20.01
C THR A 628 11.10 13.51 20.08
N ASP A 629 9.96 12.95 19.69
CA ASP A 629 9.71 11.51 19.75
C ASP A 629 10.63 10.69 18.79
N ILE A 630 11.58 11.39 18.16
CA ILE A 630 12.54 10.96 17.13
C ILE A 630 13.98 11.45 17.43
N SER A 631 14.25 12.14 18.55
CA SER A 631 15.61 12.66 18.84
C SER A 631 16.53 11.55 19.38
N GLY A 632 17.45 11.04 18.56
CA GLY A 632 18.39 9.98 18.89
C GLY A 632 19.54 10.33 19.83
N LEU A 633 19.47 11.41 20.62
CA LEU A 633 20.47 11.70 21.66
C LEU A 633 20.24 10.79 22.88
N MET A 634 21.18 9.89 23.11
CA MET A 634 21.12 8.84 24.12
C MET A 634 22.43 8.79 24.90
N LEU A 635 22.35 8.40 26.17
CA LEU A 635 23.51 7.97 26.92
C LEU A 635 23.79 6.49 26.59
N GLY A 636 25.00 6.15 26.19
CA GLY A 636 25.38 4.77 25.91
C GLY A 636 26.73 4.36 26.49
N ASN A 637 26.99 3.06 26.44
CA ASN A 637 28.21 2.43 26.95
C ASN A 637 28.96 1.65 25.87
N GLN A 638 30.29 1.61 26.00
CA GLN A 638 31.19 0.83 25.16
C GLN A 638 32.27 0.17 26.02
N TRP A 639 32.66 -1.06 25.67
CA TRP A 639 33.77 -1.76 26.31
C TRP A 639 34.99 -1.77 25.40
N LEU A 640 36.12 -1.37 25.95
CA LEU A 640 37.41 -1.32 25.26
C LEU A 640 38.43 -2.22 25.99
N ASN A 641 39.44 -2.71 25.26
CA ASN A 641 40.53 -3.43 25.87
C ASN A 641 41.56 -2.47 26.49
N THR A 642 42.64 -3.01 27.06
CA THR A 642 43.71 -2.21 27.67
C THR A 642 44.50 -1.33 26.69
N GLU A 643 44.31 -1.51 25.38
CA GLU A 643 44.86 -0.67 24.30
C GLU A 643 43.82 0.31 23.73
N ASP A 644 42.69 0.52 24.43
CA ASP A 644 41.53 1.32 24.00
C ASP A 644 40.92 0.87 22.66
N LYS A 645 41.17 -0.37 22.22
CA LYS A 645 40.51 -0.96 21.06
C LYS A 645 39.15 -1.50 21.45
N PHE A 646 38.20 -1.27 20.56
CA PHE A 646 36.81 -1.69 20.71
C PHE A 646 36.69 -3.21 20.92
N ILE A 647 36.04 -3.62 22.02
CA ILE A 647 35.64 -5.01 22.28
C ILE A 647 34.18 -5.20 21.90
N SER A 648 33.28 -4.41 22.49
CA SER A 648 31.84 -4.57 22.30
C SER A 648 31.05 -3.30 22.62
N ARG A 649 29.88 -3.18 22.00
CA ARG A 649 28.84 -2.18 22.30
C ARG A 649 27.60 -2.98 22.70
N GLN A 650 27.19 -2.91 23.97
CA GLN A 650 26.15 -3.80 24.52
C GLN A 650 25.08 -2.98 25.25
N ASP A 651 23.92 -2.90 24.57
CA ASP A 651 22.51 -2.77 25.03
C ASP A 651 22.06 -1.65 25.97
N GLY A 652 22.95 -0.89 26.57
CA GLY A 652 22.60 0.30 27.35
C GLY A 652 22.37 1.51 26.47
N LYS A 653 21.11 1.85 26.17
CA LYS A 653 20.80 3.16 25.58
C LYS A 653 19.71 3.87 26.37
N THR A 654 20.19 4.81 27.16
CA THR A 654 19.52 5.86 27.93
C THR A 654 18.87 7.00 27.14
N PRO A 655 17.60 7.02 26.66
CA PRO A 655 17.07 8.24 26.03
C PRO A 655 17.14 9.43 27.01
N ILE A 656 17.58 10.58 26.52
CA ILE A 656 17.76 11.79 27.33
C ILE A 656 16.49 12.65 27.23
N PRO A 657 15.92 13.12 28.35
CA PRO A 657 14.77 14.03 28.32
C PRO A 657 15.17 15.40 27.76
N SER A 658 14.19 16.26 27.47
CA SER A 658 14.51 17.66 27.12
C SER A 658 15.28 18.31 28.28
N LEU A 659 16.44 18.91 27.97
CA LEU A 659 17.30 19.61 28.92
C LEU A 659 17.66 20.99 28.40
N LEU A 660 17.25 22.02 29.13
CA LEU A 660 17.68 23.38 28.87
C LEU A 660 19.18 23.54 29.12
N ALA A 661 19.80 24.53 28.48
CA ALA A 661 21.20 24.88 28.74
C ALA A 661 21.46 25.07 30.25
N GLY A 662 22.45 24.36 30.79
CA GLY A 662 22.82 24.35 32.22
C GLY A 662 22.06 23.35 33.10
N GLN A 663 20.97 22.74 32.63
CA GLN A 663 20.11 21.85 33.41
C GLN A 663 20.72 20.44 33.59
N SER A 664 20.41 19.78 34.72
CA SER A 664 20.82 18.39 35.00
C SER A 664 19.62 17.45 35.14
N THR A 665 19.85 16.16 34.87
CA THR A 665 18.92 15.05 35.13
C THR A 665 19.68 13.82 35.61
N GLN A 666 18.96 12.85 36.17
CA GLN A 666 19.49 11.53 36.54
C GLN A 666 18.86 10.47 35.65
N LEU A 667 19.70 9.60 35.09
CA LEU A 667 19.35 8.53 34.17
C LEU A 667 19.82 7.19 34.72
N TYR A 668 19.19 6.11 34.29
CA TYR A 668 19.61 4.75 34.58
C TYR A 668 20.05 4.07 33.30
N LEU A 669 21.32 3.65 33.25
CA LEU A 669 21.95 3.04 32.09
C LEU A 669 22.17 1.55 32.36
N PRO A 670 21.46 0.66 31.66
CA PRO A 670 21.73 -0.78 31.78
C PRO A 670 23.03 -1.13 31.06
N ILE A 671 23.83 -2.02 31.62
CA ILE A 671 25.15 -2.39 31.09
C ILE A 671 25.31 -3.90 31.18
N LYS A 672 25.67 -4.55 30.08
CA LYS A 672 26.14 -5.94 30.11
C LYS A 672 27.66 -5.98 30.02
N ALA A 673 28.30 -6.68 30.94
CA ALA A 673 29.74 -6.87 30.97
C ALA A 673 30.19 -7.96 29.97
N PRO A 674 31.38 -7.84 29.36
CA PRO A 674 31.96 -8.85 28.47
C PRO A 674 32.06 -10.24 29.12
N GLU A 675 31.94 -11.30 28.31
CA GLU A 675 32.01 -12.71 28.74
C GLU A 675 33.42 -13.21 29.05
N GLN A 676 34.46 -12.44 28.70
CA GLN A 676 35.85 -12.77 29.04
C GLN A 676 36.33 -11.95 30.25
N ALA A 677 36.79 -12.65 31.29
CA ALA A 677 37.40 -12.03 32.46
C ALA A 677 38.74 -11.37 32.12
N GLY A 678 39.10 -10.34 32.88
CA GLY A 678 40.33 -9.57 32.68
C GLY A 678 40.15 -8.06 32.81
N LEU A 679 41.24 -7.33 32.60
CA LEU A 679 41.24 -5.88 32.68
C LEU A 679 40.69 -5.26 31.39
N VAL A 680 39.67 -4.40 31.52
CA VAL A 680 39.02 -3.71 30.40
C VAL A 680 38.70 -2.26 30.78
N HIS A 681 38.32 -1.45 29.81
CA HIS A 681 37.83 -0.10 30.03
C HIS A 681 36.33 -0.01 29.70
N LEU A 682 35.55 0.60 30.58
CA LEU A 682 34.15 0.96 30.35
C LEU A 682 34.08 2.44 29.98
N ASN A 683 33.66 2.76 28.78
CA ASN A 683 33.48 4.12 28.31
C ASN A 683 31.98 4.46 28.24
N LEU A 684 31.59 5.59 28.84
CA LEU A 684 30.24 6.15 28.77
C LEU A 684 30.28 7.44 27.98
N SER A 685 29.39 7.58 27.00
CA SER A 685 29.33 8.77 26.16
C SER A 685 27.92 9.11 25.71
N LEU A 686 27.75 10.37 25.31
CA LEU A 686 26.58 10.81 24.58
C LEU A 686 26.67 10.37 23.12
N ILE A 687 25.62 9.72 22.66
CA ILE A 687 25.49 9.14 21.33
C ILE A 687 24.29 9.80 20.68
N GLU A 688 24.42 10.28 19.45
CA GLU A 688 23.30 10.81 18.66
C GLU A 688 23.12 9.93 17.44
N GLU A 689 21.94 9.33 17.29
CA GLU A 689 21.62 8.41 16.20
C GLU A 689 22.69 7.31 16.05
N GLY A 690 23.15 6.72 17.16
CA GLY A 690 24.16 5.64 17.14
C GLY A 690 25.61 6.06 16.90
N VAL A 691 25.90 7.34 16.65
CA VAL A 691 27.26 7.89 16.47
C VAL A 691 27.71 8.68 17.70
N CYS A 692 28.96 8.48 18.13
CA CYS A 692 29.56 9.18 19.27
C CYS A 692 30.18 10.49 18.81
N TRP A 693 29.47 11.61 19.03
CA TRP A 693 29.89 12.96 18.61
C TRP A 693 30.57 13.78 19.71
N PHE A 694 30.42 13.35 20.95
CA PHE A 694 30.93 13.98 22.16
C PHE A 694 32.20 13.24 22.57
N LYS A 695 33.37 13.84 22.35
CA LYS A 695 34.66 13.19 22.58
C LYS A 695 35.51 14.00 23.54
N GLY A 696 36.05 13.34 24.54
CA GLY A 696 36.81 13.98 25.62
C GLY A 696 35.99 14.28 26.87
N ALA A 697 36.70 14.38 28.00
CA ALA A 697 36.11 14.54 29.32
C ALA A 697 35.29 15.83 29.49
N ASP A 698 35.64 16.88 28.74
CA ASP A 698 34.96 18.18 28.72
C ASP A 698 33.72 18.21 27.80
N GLN A 699 33.52 17.16 27.01
CA GLN A 699 32.40 17.02 26.07
C GLN A 699 31.38 15.96 26.51
N GLY A 700 31.60 15.23 27.61
CA GLY A 700 30.68 14.19 28.07
C GLY A 700 31.05 12.79 27.58
N GLU A 701 32.34 12.49 27.57
CA GLU A 701 32.89 11.14 27.48
C GLU A 701 33.66 10.82 28.77
N ILE A 702 33.36 9.71 29.44
CA ILE A 702 34.05 9.29 30.67
C ILE A 702 34.41 7.81 30.61
N GLN A 703 35.66 7.51 30.97
CA GLN A 703 36.21 6.17 30.90
C GLN A 703 36.62 5.67 32.28
N PHE A 704 36.25 4.44 32.59
CA PHE A 704 36.57 3.74 33.83
C PHE A 704 37.43 2.52 33.55
N LYS A 705 38.45 2.30 34.38
CA LYS A 705 39.25 1.08 34.34
C LYS A 705 38.60 0.01 35.21
N ILE A 706 38.17 -1.08 34.61
CA ILE A 706 37.37 -2.13 35.25
C ILE A 706 38.12 -3.46 35.20
N ASN A 707 38.16 -4.15 36.33
CA ASN A 707 38.63 -5.53 36.40
C ASN A 707 37.41 -6.48 36.38
N LEU A 708 37.29 -7.27 35.31
CA LEU A 708 36.25 -8.29 35.18
C LEU A 708 36.70 -9.60 35.83
N ILE A 709 35.91 -10.10 36.78
CA ILE A 709 36.18 -11.35 37.48
C ILE A 709 35.32 -12.48 36.88
N ALA A 710 35.89 -13.68 36.78
CA ALA A 710 35.16 -14.87 36.31
C ALA A 710 34.06 -15.25 37.31
N PRO A 711 32.90 -15.78 36.86
CA PRO A 711 31.78 -16.14 37.74
C PRO A 711 32.17 -17.11 38.88
N GLU A 712 33.09 -18.03 38.58
CA GLU A 712 33.60 -19.05 39.51
C GLU A 712 34.44 -18.48 40.68
N ALA A 713 34.92 -17.24 40.56
CA ALA A 713 35.71 -16.56 41.59
C ALA A 713 34.86 -15.65 42.50
N TYR A 714 33.53 -15.60 42.30
CA TYR A 714 32.63 -14.80 43.12
C TYR A 714 32.09 -15.59 44.32
N THR A 715 32.66 -15.36 45.49
CA THR A 715 32.05 -15.73 46.77
C THR A 715 31.04 -14.64 47.18
N LEU A 716 29.77 -14.99 47.29
CA LEU A 716 28.72 -14.11 47.83
C LEU A 716 29.18 -13.50 49.17
N PRO A 717 29.01 -12.19 49.40
CA PRO A 717 29.29 -11.62 50.70
C PRO A 717 28.37 -12.28 51.74
N THR A 718 28.96 -12.99 52.71
CA THR A 718 28.26 -13.41 53.92
C THR A 718 27.84 -12.15 54.67
N PHE A 719 26.55 -11.84 54.67
CA PHE A 719 26.01 -10.79 55.53
C PHE A 719 26.26 -11.19 56.99
N SER A 720 27.10 -10.42 57.69
CA SER A 720 27.33 -10.58 59.12
C SER A 720 26.02 -10.32 59.87
N SER A 721 25.67 -11.24 60.76
CA SER A 721 24.48 -11.21 61.62
C SER A 721 24.58 -10.25 62.82
N ASP A 722 25.51 -9.30 62.83
CA ASP A 722 25.77 -8.44 64.00
C ASP A 722 24.88 -7.19 64.07
N ILE A 723 23.56 -7.38 64.10
CA ILE A 723 22.63 -6.36 64.60
C ILE A 723 21.89 -6.94 65.81
N THR A 724 22.63 -7.17 66.89
CA THR A 724 22.05 -7.34 68.23
C THR A 724 22.81 -6.47 69.22
N ARG A 725 22.20 -5.36 69.65
CA ARG A 725 22.17 -4.83 71.04
C ARG A 725 21.85 -3.33 71.08
N HIS A 726 20.60 -2.96 71.38
CA HIS A 726 20.19 -2.23 72.61
C HIS A 726 18.80 -1.57 72.48
N GLY A 727 17.79 -2.26 73.04
CA GLY A 727 16.69 -1.76 73.88
C GLY A 727 15.80 -0.56 73.49
N ALA A 728 14.62 -0.83 72.93
CA ALA A 728 13.29 -0.32 73.34
C ALA A 728 12.17 -0.92 72.44
N PRO A 729 10.93 -1.13 72.94
CA PRO A 729 9.90 -1.86 72.20
C PRO A 729 9.07 -0.93 71.30
N ILE A 730 8.97 -1.23 70.00
CA ILE A 730 8.00 -0.58 69.09
C ILE A 730 7.18 -1.66 68.40
N LEU A 731 5.86 -1.50 68.51
CA LEU A 731 4.82 -2.31 67.90
C LEU A 731 4.94 -2.36 66.37
N ILE A 732 4.73 -3.58 65.84
CA ILE A 732 4.19 -3.96 64.52
C ILE A 732 4.39 -2.94 63.39
N GLY A 733 5.44 -3.13 62.60
CA GLY A 733 5.61 -2.54 61.27
C GLY A 733 6.95 -2.92 60.64
N GLY A 734 6.92 -3.72 59.56
CA GLY A 734 8.06 -3.91 58.66
C GLY A 734 8.85 -5.22 58.82
N THR A 735 8.54 -6.22 58.00
CA THR A 735 9.51 -7.28 57.64
C THR A 735 10.23 -6.90 56.36
N GLY A 736 11.21 -6.00 56.46
CA GLY A 736 12.25 -5.81 55.45
C GLY A 736 13.46 -6.66 55.84
N GLY A 737 13.84 -7.63 55.01
CA GLY A 737 15.09 -8.38 55.21
C GLY A 737 15.17 -9.75 54.53
N SER A 738 14.07 -10.48 54.37
CA SER A 738 14.10 -11.82 53.75
C SER A 738 13.70 -11.79 52.27
N GLY A 739 12.63 -11.08 51.90
CA GLY A 739 12.18 -11.00 50.51
C GLY A 739 13.15 -10.28 49.58
N ILE A 740 13.82 -9.22 50.06
CA ILE A 740 14.85 -8.50 49.29
C ILE A 740 16.06 -9.40 49.03
N THR A 741 16.45 -10.23 50.01
CA THR A 741 17.56 -11.17 49.88
C THR A 741 17.25 -12.29 48.89
N VAL A 742 16.00 -12.77 48.84
CA VAL A 742 15.56 -13.76 47.85
C VAL A 742 15.53 -13.15 46.44
N ILE A 743 14.99 -11.93 46.27
CA ILE A 743 14.97 -11.24 44.97
C ILE A 743 16.39 -10.92 44.50
N ALA A 744 17.26 -10.42 45.38
CA ALA A 744 18.65 -10.15 45.05
C ALA A 744 19.41 -11.44 44.68
N LYS A 745 19.10 -12.57 45.33
CA LYS A 745 19.69 -13.88 45.02
C LYS A 745 19.19 -14.43 43.68
N VAL A 746 17.89 -14.36 43.40
CA VAL A 746 17.30 -14.77 42.11
C VAL A 746 17.81 -13.90 40.96
N LEU A 747 17.94 -12.59 41.17
CA LEU A 747 18.52 -11.68 40.18
C LEU A 747 20.01 -11.98 39.97
N ALA A 748 20.78 -12.23 41.03
CA ALA A 748 22.20 -12.61 40.93
C ALA A 748 22.40 -13.96 40.22
N GLU A 749 21.56 -14.96 40.50
CA GLU A 749 21.55 -16.26 39.79
C GLU A 749 21.13 -16.11 38.32
N ALA A 750 20.28 -15.13 38.01
CA ALA A 750 19.93 -14.72 36.65
C ALA A 750 20.96 -13.77 35.99
N GLY A 751 22.08 -13.47 36.68
CA GLY A 751 23.15 -12.62 36.17
C GLY A 751 22.89 -11.11 36.22
N ILE A 752 21.91 -10.63 36.98
CA ILE A 752 21.52 -9.22 37.15
C ILE A 752 22.00 -8.68 38.51
N PHE A 753 22.88 -7.68 38.50
CA PHE A 753 23.53 -7.09 39.67
C PHE A 753 23.16 -5.62 39.82
N LEU A 754 22.46 -5.30 40.89
CA LEU A 754 22.12 -3.94 41.27
C LEU A 754 23.24 -3.44 42.18
N GLY A 755 24.02 -2.45 41.73
CA GLY A 755 25.21 -1.97 42.45
C GLY A 755 24.95 -1.64 43.92
N GLU A 756 25.95 -1.85 44.78
CA GLU A 756 25.84 -1.56 46.22
C GLU A 756 25.45 -0.10 46.46
N GLN A 757 24.28 0.11 47.06
CA GLN A 757 23.87 1.41 47.56
C GLN A 757 24.35 1.53 49.00
N THR A 758 25.44 2.27 49.22
CA THR A 758 25.84 2.66 50.57
C THR A 758 24.81 3.64 51.13
N GLY A 759 23.94 3.17 52.05
CA GLY A 759 23.36 4.00 53.10
C GLY A 759 22.00 4.68 52.85
N SER A 760 20.95 3.92 52.53
CA SER A 760 19.57 4.37 52.78
C SER A 760 18.88 3.45 53.76
N SER A 761 18.41 3.99 54.89
CA SER A 761 17.67 3.27 55.92
C SER A 761 16.16 3.18 55.65
N ASP A 762 15.68 3.61 54.48
CA ASP A 762 14.26 3.65 54.14
C ASP A 762 13.90 2.62 53.06
N SER A 763 13.22 1.55 53.46
CA SER A 763 12.83 0.43 52.60
C SER A 763 11.85 0.81 51.49
N THR A 764 11.13 1.92 51.68
CA THR A 764 10.07 2.37 50.77
C THR A 764 10.65 3.03 49.51
N SER A 765 11.69 3.86 49.68
CA SER A 765 12.41 4.46 48.54
C SER A 765 13.23 3.44 47.75
N MET A 766 13.61 2.33 48.38
CA MET A 766 14.35 1.24 47.71
C MET A 766 13.45 0.46 46.73
N MET A 767 12.21 0.16 47.13
CA MET A 767 11.24 -0.54 46.26
C MET A 767 10.72 0.33 45.11
N GLU A 768 10.48 1.64 45.33
CA GLU A 768 10.04 2.56 44.25
C GLU A 768 11.13 2.80 43.19
N ASN A 769 12.40 2.81 43.61
CA ASN A 769 13.52 2.89 42.67
C ASN A 769 13.77 1.57 41.92
N TRP A 770 13.49 0.41 42.53
CA TRP A 770 13.60 -0.88 41.85
C TRP A 770 12.44 -1.12 40.87
N SER A 771 11.21 -0.74 41.22
CA SER A 771 10.04 -0.90 40.35
C SER A 771 10.15 -0.10 39.05
N SER A 772 10.66 1.13 39.13
CA SER A 772 10.91 2.00 37.98
C SER A 772 12.09 1.53 37.11
N SER A 773 13.09 0.87 37.72
CA SER A 773 14.29 0.37 37.04
C SER A 773 14.08 -0.90 36.22
N LEU A 774 13.13 -1.75 36.62
CA LEU A 774 12.88 -3.05 35.99
C LEU A 774 11.74 -3.04 34.95
N LEU A 775 10.90 -1.99 34.95
CA LEU A 775 9.77 -1.80 34.03
C LEU A 775 10.10 -1.98 32.52
N PRO A 776 11.28 -1.57 32.00
CA PRO A 776 11.59 -1.68 30.56
C PRO A 776 11.80 -3.11 30.05
N TYR A 777 12.05 -4.08 30.92
CA TYR A 777 12.41 -5.46 30.55
C TYR A 777 11.21 -6.42 30.48
N TRP A 778 10.05 -6.06 31.01
CA TRP A 778 8.90 -6.96 31.14
C TRP A 778 7.83 -6.85 30.04
N ASN A 779 7.96 -5.93 29.09
CA ASN A 779 7.02 -5.78 27.97
C ASN A 779 7.34 -6.69 26.75
N LYS A 780 8.12 -7.75 26.93
CA LYS A 780 8.26 -8.86 25.95
C LYS A 780 7.82 -10.16 26.62
N PRO A 781 7.16 -11.09 25.89
CA PRO A 781 6.84 -12.39 26.45
C PRO A 781 8.13 -13.08 26.89
N LEU A 782 8.18 -13.50 28.16
CA LEU A 782 9.28 -14.29 28.68
C LEU A 782 9.40 -15.58 27.84
N PRO A 783 10.61 -16.03 27.46
CA PRO A 783 10.77 -17.33 26.83
C PRO A 783 10.17 -18.42 27.73
N CYS A 784 9.42 -19.37 27.18
CA CYS A 784 8.69 -20.41 27.96
C CYS A 784 9.58 -21.18 28.96
N ALA A 785 10.89 -21.24 28.74
CA ALA A 785 11.86 -21.85 29.67
C ALA A 785 12.01 -21.06 30.99
N MET A 786 11.89 -19.72 30.94
CA MET A 786 12.06 -18.82 32.09
C MET A 786 10.79 -18.79 32.95
N GLU A 787 9.63 -18.92 32.33
CA GLU A 787 8.33 -19.09 33.00
C GLU A 787 8.28 -20.40 33.81
N ALA A 788 8.82 -21.49 33.27
CA ALA A 788 8.89 -22.79 33.95
C ALA A 788 9.82 -22.79 35.16
N ILE A 789 10.94 -22.05 35.11
CA ILE A 789 11.90 -21.93 36.22
C ILE A 789 11.31 -21.07 37.34
N ILE A 790 10.75 -19.90 37.00
CA ILE A 790 10.10 -19.01 37.97
C ILE A 790 8.95 -19.75 38.66
N ARG A 791 8.12 -20.49 37.92
CA ARG A 791 7.00 -21.26 38.47
C ARG A 791 7.46 -22.36 39.44
N LYS A 792 8.50 -23.10 39.09
CA LYS A 792 9.04 -24.20 39.92
C LYS A 792 9.64 -23.69 41.23
N ASP A 793 10.43 -22.62 41.19
CA ASP A 793 11.07 -22.07 42.39
C ASP A 793 10.07 -21.31 43.29
N LEU A 794 9.03 -20.69 42.71
CA LEU A 794 7.93 -20.11 43.49
C LEU A 794 7.10 -21.21 44.17
N GLU A 795 6.78 -22.30 43.45
CA GLU A 795 6.09 -23.45 44.02
C GLU A 795 6.89 -24.09 45.15
N GLU A 796 8.21 -24.21 45.01
CA GLU A 796 9.09 -24.78 46.04
C GLU A 796 9.24 -23.84 47.24
N THR A 797 9.29 -22.52 47.02
CA THR A 797 9.34 -21.50 48.08
C THR A 797 8.02 -21.42 48.84
N VAL A 798 6.88 -21.46 48.14
CA VAL A 798 5.55 -21.49 48.73
C VAL A 798 5.34 -22.80 49.49
N ASN A 799 5.76 -23.94 48.94
CA ASN A 799 5.68 -25.23 49.63
C ASN A 799 6.59 -25.29 50.86
N ASN A 800 7.80 -24.72 50.81
CA ASN A 800 8.68 -24.61 51.98
C ASN A 800 8.11 -23.66 53.04
N PHE A 801 7.43 -22.59 52.64
CA PHE A 801 6.74 -21.65 53.53
C PHE A 801 5.47 -22.28 54.16
N LEU A 802 4.76 -23.12 53.41
CA LEU A 802 3.59 -23.86 53.89
C LEU A 802 3.96 -25.03 54.82
N THR A 803 5.16 -25.61 54.66
CA THR A 803 5.64 -26.73 55.47
C THR A 803 6.38 -26.29 56.75
N THR A 804 6.92 -25.06 56.80
CA THR A 804 7.43 -24.43 58.04
C THR A 804 6.29 -23.85 58.88
N ARG A 805 5.44 -24.76 59.37
CA ARG A 805 4.31 -24.46 60.24
C ARG A 805 4.80 -24.27 61.68
N ASP A 806 5.04 -23.03 62.09
CA ASP A 806 5.01 -22.66 63.51
C ASP A 806 3.72 -21.88 63.80
N ALA A 807 2.92 -22.43 64.71
CA ALA A 807 1.49 -22.19 64.86
C ALA A 807 1.10 -20.89 65.61
N GLU A 808 1.92 -19.84 65.62
CA GLU A 808 1.71 -18.71 66.56
C GLU A 808 1.59 -17.30 65.96
N LYS A 809 1.56 -17.12 64.63
CA LYS A 809 1.36 -15.78 64.06
C LYS A 809 0.14 -15.70 63.15
N ASN A 810 -0.91 -15.04 63.66
CA ASN A 810 -2.08 -14.58 62.92
C ASN A 810 -1.66 -13.56 61.84
N VAL A 811 -1.26 -14.04 60.67
CA VAL A 811 -1.22 -13.25 59.44
C VAL A 811 -2.56 -13.45 58.75
N SER A 812 -3.29 -12.37 58.45
CA SER A 812 -4.54 -12.52 57.70
C SER A 812 -4.20 -12.97 56.28
N TRP A 813 -4.61 -14.22 55.96
CA TRP A 813 -4.39 -14.82 54.64
C TRP A 813 -4.94 -13.95 53.50
N LEU A 814 -6.05 -13.25 53.75
CA LEU A 814 -6.64 -12.27 52.83
C LEU A 814 -5.72 -11.10 52.50
N GLY A 815 -4.87 -10.64 53.42
CA GLY A 815 -3.94 -9.53 53.18
C GLY A 815 -2.74 -9.96 52.34
N LEU A 816 -2.20 -11.15 52.60
CA LEU A 816 -1.06 -11.70 51.85
C LEU A 816 -1.49 -12.13 50.44
N GLU A 817 -2.63 -12.80 50.31
CA GLU A 817 -3.19 -13.19 49.02
C GLU A 817 -3.55 -11.97 48.18
N ALA A 818 -4.13 -10.92 48.78
CA ALA A 818 -4.40 -9.66 48.08
C ALA A 818 -3.11 -8.93 47.67
N ALA A 819 -2.06 -8.92 48.51
CA ALA A 819 -0.78 -8.30 48.17
C ALA A 819 -0.06 -9.05 47.06
N ILE A 820 -0.07 -10.38 47.10
CA ILE A 820 0.51 -11.24 46.04
C ILE A 820 -0.29 -11.08 44.76
N LYS A 821 -1.62 -11.20 44.78
CA LYS A 821 -2.46 -10.98 43.59
C LYS A 821 -2.27 -9.60 42.99
N ARG A 822 -2.17 -8.55 43.82
CA ARG A 822 -1.95 -7.17 43.36
C ARG A 822 -0.55 -6.97 42.79
N PHE A 823 0.46 -7.67 43.33
CA PHE A 823 1.81 -7.69 42.80
C PHE A 823 1.90 -8.49 41.49
N PHE A 824 1.19 -9.60 41.32
CA PHE A 824 1.21 -10.36 40.07
C PHE A 824 0.33 -9.71 38.98
N SER A 825 -0.85 -9.19 39.34
CA SER A 825 -1.76 -8.52 38.39
C SER A 825 -1.23 -7.20 37.84
N SER A 826 -0.28 -6.57 38.53
CA SER A 826 0.33 -5.33 38.09
C SER A 826 1.50 -5.54 37.13
N PHE A 827 2.00 -6.78 37.00
CA PHE A 827 3.24 -7.08 36.28
C PHE A 827 3.16 -8.26 35.28
N PHE A 828 2.06 -9.04 35.28
CA PHE A 828 1.83 -10.15 34.34
C PHE A 828 0.45 -10.07 33.66
N THR A 829 0.25 -10.76 32.52
CA THR A 829 -1.05 -10.81 31.82
C THR A 829 -2.12 -11.54 32.65
N PRO A 830 -3.43 -11.30 32.41
CA PRO A 830 -4.52 -11.83 33.24
C PRO A 830 -4.60 -13.34 33.37
N ASP A 831 -4.08 -14.09 32.39
CA ASP A 831 -4.07 -15.56 32.43
C ASP A 831 -2.96 -16.14 33.32
N LEU A 832 -1.97 -15.33 33.72
CA LEU A 832 -0.81 -15.75 34.52
C LEU A 832 -0.85 -15.26 35.99
N ALA A 833 -1.55 -14.17 36.27
CA ALA A 833 -1.72 -13.58 37.61
C ALA A 833 -2.89 -14.21 38.38
#